data_AF-A0AAV6JMU6-F1
#
_entry.id   AF-A0AAV6JMU6-F1
#
_cell.length_a   1.000
_cell.length_b   1.000
_cell.length_c   1.000
_cell.angle_alpha   90.00
_cell.angle_beta   90.00
_cell.angle_gamma   90.00
#
_symmetry.space_group_name_H-M   'P 1'
#
loop_
_entity.id
_entity.type
_entity.pdbx_description
1 polymer ?
#
loop_
_entity_poly.entity_id
_entity_poly.type
_entity_poly.pdbx_seq_one_letter_code
_entity_poly.pdbx_strand_id
1 'polypeptide(L)'
;MGMVDIFKRRMKVFTLAFVIYLDYKALQQREKFMRKSKRAALWERLHERNAKRVLSLMIELEGLWVKLGQYLSTRADVLPNAYITLLKQLQDSLPPRPVDEVCQTIEKELGQSMDDLFLDFVKAPLATASIAQVHRATLHNGQEVVVKVQHQGVKTIILEDLKNAKSIVDWIAWAEPHYDFSPMIDEWCKEAPKELDFNHEAENTRTVFRNLGCKGNCNDRNPANCVDVLIPEVIQSTERLLVLEYMDGIRLNDTESLEAFGVDKQKLVEEITRAYAHQIYVDGFFNGDPHPGNFLVSKQAPHRPILLDFGLTKLLSSPMKQALAKMFLASAEGDHVALLSAFEEMGLRLRLDLPEQAMEVTSVFFRNSTPSNEALENMKSMAEQRTKNLKVLQEKMKLNQKEVKRFNPVDAFPGDIVIFTRVLNLLRGLSSTMNVRIVYLDIMRPFAESVLDGNISKGPALNAQWINDTPVHSDVEAKLRQLLVELGDADKILGIQVCAYKDGEVIIDTSAGMLGRYDPRPVQPDSLFPVFSVTKGIAAGMLHWLVDNGKLRLDENVGNVWPQFRVNGKDLIKVHHVLNHTSGMHNALTSLTQENPFLMLDWDECLSRIATSVPETEPGREQLYHYVSFGWLCGGIIEHASGKKFQEILEEAFIHPLNIDGELYIGIPPGMIHFLLY
;
A
#
# COMPACT_ATOMS: atom_id res chain seq x y z
N MET A 1 29.76 29.36 -17.21
CA MET A 1 29.55 29.69 -15.78
C MET A 1 30.84 29.41 -15.00
N GLY A 2 31.28 30.28 -14.09
CA GLY A 2 32.61 30.20 -13.45
C GLY A 2 32.59 29.63 -12.02
N MET A 3 33.77 29.31 -11.47
CA MET A 3 33.97 28.81 -10.08
C MET A 3 33.36 29.72 -9.00
N VAL A 4 33.30 31.03 -9.28
CA VAL A 4 32.68 32.05 -8.42
C VAL A 4 31.17 31.85 -8.27
N ASP A 5 30.48 31.39 -9.32
CA ASP A 5 29.03 31.17 -9.28
C ASP A 5 28.68 29.94 -8.44
N ILE A 6 29.46 28.87 -8.56
CA ILE A 6 29.30 27.65 -7.74
C ILE A 6 29.48 27.97 -6.26
N PHE A 7 30.50 28.77 -5.92
CA PHE A 7 30.72 29.20 -4.53
C PHE A 7 29.56 30.05 -3.99
N LYS A 8 29.06 31.01 -4.77
CA LYS A 8 27.90 31.84 -4.38
C LYS A 8 26.65 30.98 -4.15
N ARG A 9 26.38 30.01 -5.03
CA ARG A 9 25.25 29.06 -4.87
C ARG A 9 25.38 28.29 -3.56
N ARG A 10 26.55 27.70 -3.31
CA ARG A 10 26.85 26.99 -2.06
C ARG A 10 26.56 27.85 -0.84
N MET A 11 27.10 29.08 -0.81
CA MET A 11 26.88 30.00 0.32
C MET A 11 25.40 30.29 0.56
N LYS A 12 24.59 30.50 -0.48
CA LYS A 12 23.14 30.72 -0.34
C LYS A 12 22.43 29.52 0.29
N VAL A 13 22.71 28.31 -0.21
CA VAL A 13 22.10 27.08 0.30
C VAL A 13 22.43 26.86 1.77
N PHE A 14 23.71 26.92 2.15
CA PHE A 14 24.13 26.71 3.54
C PHE A 14 23.62 27.81 4.47
N THR A 15 23.60 29.06 4.01
CA THR A 15 23.04 30.19 4.80
C THR A 15 21.57 29.96 5.07
N LEU A 16 20.78 29.59 4.06
CA LEU A 16 19.36 29.34 4.24
C LEU A 16 19.12 28.12 5.14
N ALA A 17 19.85 27.03 4.95
CA ALA A 17 19.76 25.84 5.81
C ALA A 17 20.02 26.19 7.28
N PHE A 18 21.06 26.98 7.55
CA PHE A 18 21.39 27.44 8.89
C PHE A 18 20.31 28.33 9.49
N VAL A 19 19.76 29.28 8.73
CA VAL A 19 18.66 30.15 9.17
C VAL A 19 17.41 29.34 9.52
N ILE A 20 17.05 28.36 8.68
CA ILE A 20 15.90 27.48 8.92
C ILE A 20 16.12 26.66 10.20
N TYR A 21 17.31 26.11 10.38
CA TYR A 21 17.67 25.36 11.58
C TYR A 21 17.53 26.21 12.85
N LEU A 22 18.10 27.42 12.86
CA LEU A 22 17.97 28.35 13.99
C LEU A 22 16.52 28.74 14.28
N ASP A 23 15.72 28.96 13.24
CA ASP A 23 14.30 29.29 13.34
C ASP A 23 13.51 28.18 14.05
N TYR A 24 13.73 26.92 13.67
CA TYR A 24 13.11 25.78 14.34
C TYR A 24 13.62 25.58 15.76
N LYS A 25 14.92 25.75 16.01
CA LYS A 25 15.49 25.67 17.37
C LYS A 25 14.96 26.75 18.29
N ALA A 26 14.84 27.98 17.80
CA ALA A 26 14.25 29.08 18.55
C ALA A 26 12.79 28.80 18.91
N LEU A 27 12.00 28.25 17.98
CA LEU A 27 10.61 27.88 18.26
C LEU A 27 10.52 26.71 19.26
N GLN A 28 11.33 25.68 19.11
CA GLN A 28 11.39 24.54 20.05
C GLN A 28 11.71 25.00 21.49
N GLN A 29 12.62 25.97 21.66
CA GLN A 29 12.91 26.53 22.99
C GLN A 29 11.75 27.39 23.52
N ARG A 30 11.13 28.22 22.68
CA ARG A 30 9.96 29.04 23.06
C ARG A 30 8.75 28.19 23.42
N GLU A 31 8.55 27.05 22.76
CA GLU A 31 7.42 26.15 23.00
C GLU A 31 7.38 25.63 24.45
N LYS A 32 8.55 25.42 25.07
CA LYS A 32 8.66 24.96 26.47
C LYS A 32 7.92 25.86 27.46
N PHE A 33 7.76 27.14 27.14
CA PHE A 33 7.16 28.15 28.01
C PHE A 33 5.75 28.60 27.57
N MET A 34 5.13 27.95 26.58
CA MET A 34 3.84 28.38 26.00
C MET A 34 2.66 27.44 26.27
N ARG A 35 1.45 28.01 26.37
CA ARG A 35 0.16 27.27 26.47
C ARG A 35 -0.10 26.44 25.21
N LYS A 36 -0.60 25.20 25.38
CA LYS A 36 -0.84 24.22 24.29
C LYS A 36 -1.67 24.76 23.12
N SER A 37 -2.70 25.57 23.38
CA SER A 37 -3.61 26.09 22.34
C SER A 37 -2.97 27.02 21.31
N LYS A 38 -1.84 27.68 21.62
CA LYS A 38 -1.16 28.59 20.68
C LYS A 38 0.00 27.94 19.91
N ARG A 39 0.34 26.68 20.21
CA ARG A 39 1.53 26.01 19.66
C ARG A 39 1.35 25.66 18.18
N ALA A 40 0.23 25.03 17.82
CA ALA A 40 -0.03 24.57 16.45
C ALA A 40 0.03 25.71 15.42
N ALA A 41 -0.62 26.85 15.72
CA ALA A 41 -0.63 28.01 14.82
C ALA A 41 0.76 28.65 14.61
N LEU A 42 1.65 28.59 15.61
CA LEU A 42 3.01 29.12 15.50
C LEU A 42 3.92 28.19 14.68
N TRP A 43 3.77 26.88 14.84
CA TRP A 43 4.44 25.88 14.00
C TRP A 43 4.03 26.04 12.54
N GLU A 44 2.73 26.18 12.26
CA GLU A 44 2.24 26.36 10.89
C GLU A 44 2.77 27.65 10.23
N ARG A 45 2.75 28.77 10.95
CA ARG A 45 3.34 30.04 10.47
C ARG A 45 4.84 29.93 10.20
N LEU A 46 5.56 29.16 11.03
CA LEU A 46 6.99 28.94 10.82
C LEU A 46 7.24 28.08 9.58
N HIS A 47 6.47 26.99 9.42
CA HIS A 47 6.52 26.13 8.24
C HIS A 47 6.26 26.93 6.98
N GLU A 48 5.20 27.74 6.95
CA GLU A 48 4.87 28.58 5.79
C GLU A 48 5.98 29.59 5.47
N ARG A 49 6.52 30.27 6.49
CA ARG A 49 7.61 31.24 6.30
C ARG A 49 8.86 30.59 5.70
N ASN A 50 9.27 29.45 6.25
CA ASN A 50 10.47 28.76 5.78
C ASN A 50 10.24 28.09 4.43
N ALA A 51 9.05 27.55 4.17
CA ALA A 51 8.66 27.02 2.88
C ALA A 51 8.74 28.07 1.76
N LYS A 52 8.29 29.31 2.01
CA LYS A 52 8.44 30.43 1.04
C LYS A 52 9.92 30.73 0.73
N ARG A 53 10.79 30.72 1.75
CA ARG A 53 12.23 30.92 1.55
C ARG A 53 12.87 29.79 0.73
N VAL A 54 12.51 28.55 1.03
CA VAL A 54 12.99 27.37 0.30
C VAL A 54 12.52 27.42 -1.15
N LEU A 55 11.23 27.68 -1.40
CA LEU A 55 10.68 27.80 -2.75
C LEU A 55 11.41 28.88 -3.55
N SER A 56 11.56 30.09 -2.99
CA SER A 56 12.25 31.19 -3.65
C SER A 56 13.70 30.83 -4.02
N LEU A 57 14.42 30.15 -3.12
CA LEU A 57 15.79 29.74 -3.40
C LEU A 57 15.86 28.60 -4.43
N MET A 58 14.92 27.64 -4.38
CA MET A 58 14.85 26.56 -5.37
C MET A 58 14.62 27.10 -6.78
N ILE A 59 13.71 28.07 -6.94
CA ILE A 59 13.46 28.75 -8.23
C ILE A 59 14.71 29.51 -8.70
N GLU A 60 15.35 30.26 -7.81
CA GLU A 60 16.56 31.02 -8.15
C GLU A 60 17.73 30.11 -8.55
N LEU A 61 17.88 28.97 -7.89
CA LEU A 61 18.98 28.05 -8.12
C LEU A 61 18.74 27.15 -9.33
N GLU A 62 17.49 26.82 -9.68
CA GLU A 62 17.17 25.89 -10.76
C GLU A 62 17.86 24.50 -10.59
N GLY A 63 17.82 23.67 -11.62
CA GLY A 63 18.52 22.38 -11.67
C GLY A 63 18.07 21.40 -10.57
N LEU A 64 19.04 20.91 -9.78
CA LEU A 64 18.80 19.90 -8.74
C LEU A 64 17.75 20.34 -7.73
N TRP A 65 17.77 21.61 -7.32
CA TRP A 65 16.93 22.10 -6.23
C TRP A 65 15.46 22.15 -6.61
N VAL A 66 15.14 22.50 -7.87
CA VAL A 66 13.77 22.42 -8.41
C VAL A 66 13.30 20.98 -8.42
N LYS A 67 14.14 20.07 -8.90
CA LYS A 67 13.83 18.64 -8.97
C LYS A 67 13.63 18.02 -7.58
N LEU A 68 14.46 18.38 -6.61
CA LEU A 68 14.31 17.98 -5.22
C LEU A 68 13.00 18.53 -4.64
N GLY A 69 12.64 19.79 -4.96
CA GLY A 69 11.37 20.39 -4.59
C GLY A 69 10.16 19.67 -5.20
N GLN A 70 10.22 19.32 -6.49
CA GLN A 70 9.20 18.51 -7.16
C GLN A 70 9.00 17.17 -6.47
N TYR A 71 10.09 16.44 -6.20
CA TYR A 71 10.05 15.18 -5.47
C TYR A 71 9.45 15.35 -4.07
N LEU A 72 9.97 16.29 -3.28
CA LEU A 72 9.51 16.56 -1.92
C LEU A 72 8.05 17.03 -1.85
N SER A 73 7.55 17.72 -2.89
CA SER A 73 6.15 18.15 -2.98
C SER A 73 5.15 16.98 -3.03
N THR A 74 5.61 15.78 -3.37
CA THR A 74 4.79 14.56 -3.40
C THR A 74 4.88 13.73 -2.12
N ARG A 75 5.77 14.10 -1.18
CA ARG A 75 6.09 13.34 0.04
C ARG A 75 5.40 13.91 1.29
N ALA A 76 4.10 13.63 1.41
CA ALA A 76 3.29 14.01 2.57
C ALA A 76 3.74 13.38 3.91
N ASP A 77 4.54 12.33 3.83
CA ASP A 77 5.16 11.65 4.96
C ASP A 77 6.46 12.31 5.44
N VAL A 78 7.10 13.14 4.61
CA VAL A 78 8.41 13.74 4.90
C VAL A 78 8.29 15.21 5.32
N LEU A 79 7.44 15.98 4.65
CA LEU A 79 7.34 17.43 4.85
C LEU A 79 5.99 17.88 5.43
N PRO A 80 5.98 18.98 6.23
CA PRO A 80 4.72 19.63 6.63
C PRO A 80 3.91 20.13 5.43
N ASN A 81 2.57 20.17 5.57
CA ASN A 81 1.63 20.59 4.52
C ASN A 81 1.94 21.95 3.90
N ALA A 82 2.43 22.92 4.67
CA ALA A 82 2.82 24.23 4.16
C ALA A 82 3.94 24.15 3.11
N TYR A 83 4.92 23.25 3.29
CA TYR A 83 5.97 23.04 2.29
C TYR A 83 5.41 22.39 1.04
N ILE A 84 4.63 21.33 1.20
CA ILE A 84 4.02 20.59 0.07
C ILE A 84 3.21 21.53 -0.81
N THR A 85 2.34 22.33 -0.20
CA THR A 85 1.45 23.26 -0.91
C THR A 85 2.23 24.27 -1.73
N LEU A 86 3.32 24.81 -1.17
CA LEU A 86 4.14 25.81 -1.86
C LEU A 86 5.06 25.19 -2.92
N LEU A 87 5.68 24.03 -2.63
CA LEU A 87 6.59 23.35 -3.54
C LEU A 87 5.88 22.74 -4.76
N LYS A 88 4.56 22.51 -4.71
CA LYS A 88 3.77 22.11 -5.89
C LYS A 88 3.92 23.08 -7.07
N GLN A 89 4.18 24.37 -6.81
CA GLN A 89 4.41 25.37 -7.86
C GLN A 89 5.65 25.06 -8.71
N LEU A 90 6.58 24.24 -8.21
CA LEU A 90 7.76 23.82 -8.97
C LEU A 90 7.44 22.78 -10.06
N GLN A 91 6.21 22.25 -10.11
CA GLN A 91 5.79 21.30 -11.15
C GLN A 91 5.41 22.00 -12.46
N ASP A 92 5.25 23.33 -12.45
CA ASP A 92 4.95 24.10 -13.65
C ASP A 92 6.18 24.28 -14.58
N SER A 93 5.94 24.61 -15.85
CA SER A 93 7.01 24.78 -16.84
C SER A 93 7.96 25.92 -16.45
N LEU A 94 9.26 25.61 -16.44
CA LEU A 94 10.31 26.59 -16.20
C LEU A 94 10.49 27.52 -17.42
N PRO A 95 11.02 28.74 -17.21
CA PRO A 95 11.35 29.62 -18.33
C PRO A 95 12.39 28.98 -19.26
N PRO A 96 12.25 29.11 -20.58
CA PRO A 96 13.17 28.50 -21.54
C PRO A 96 14.52 29.22 -21.60
N ARG A 97 15.60 28.49 -21.94
CA ARG A 97 16.89 29.09 -22.24
C ARG A 97 16.90 29.70 -23.65
N PRO A 98 17.79 30.68 -23.92
CA PRO A 98 17.94 31.26 -25.24
C PRO A 98 18.20 30.18 -26.30
N VAL A 99 17.54 30.28 -27.44
CA VAL A 99 17.62 29.30 -28.53
C VAL A 99 19.05 29.14 -29.05
N ASP A 100 19.85 30.21 -29.02
CA ASP A 100 21.25 30.17 -29.45
C ASP A 100 22.09 29.19 -28.60
N GLU A 101 21.82 29.10 -27.29
CA GLU A 101 22.48 28.14 -26.38
C GLU A 101 22.14 26.69 -26.75
N VAL A 102 20.89 26.48 -27.17
CA VAL A 102 20.33 25.17 -27.55
C VAL A 102 20.95 24.72 -28.86
N CYS A 103 20.93 25.58 -29.88
CA CYS A 103 21.54 25.30 -31.18
C CYS A 103 23.03 25.00 -31.03
N GLN A 104 23.79 25.80 -30.27
CA GLN A 104 25.20 25.53 -30.00
C GLN A 104 25.44 24.18 -29.32
N THR A 105 24.54 23.77 -28.42
CA THR A 105 24.65 22.47 -27.74
C THR A 105 24.40 21.33 -28.73
N ILE A 106 23.38 21.44 -29.58
CA ILE A 106 23.08 20.47 -30.63
C ILE A 106 24.27 20.33 -31.60
N GLU A 107 24.75 21.44 -32.14
CA GLU A 107 25.86 21.45 -33.12
C GLU A 107 27.14 20.86 -32.52
N LYS A 108 27.41 21.15 -31.24
CA LYS A 108 28.58 20.61 -30.54
C LYS A 108 28.49 19.10 -30.31
N GLU A 109 27.32 18.57 -29.97
CA GLU A 109 27.13 17.15 -29.70
C GLU A 109 27.11 16.33 -31.00
N LEU A 110 26.58 16.89 -32.09
CA LEU A 110 26.42 16.19 -33.37
C LEU A 110 27.53 16.49 -34.39
N GLY A 111 28.30 17.56 -34.21
CA GLY A 111 29.39 17.95 -35.12
C GLY A 111 28.93 18.45 -36.49
N GLN A 112 27.65 18.81 -36.63
CA GLN A 112 27.02 19.28 -37.88
C GLN A 112 26.27 20.58 -37.61
N SER A 113 26.07 21.40 -38.64
CA SER A 113 25.31 22.65 -38.51
C SER A 113 23.80 22.36 -38.36
N MET A 114 23.05 23.28 -37.75
CA MET A 114 21.59 23.13 -37.63
C MET A 114 20.89 22.91 -38.99
N ASP A 115 21.37 23.59 -40.04
CA ASP A 115 20.81 23.50 -41.40
C ASP A 115 21.10 22.15 -42.06
N ASP A 116 22.20 21.47 -41.70
CA ASP A 116 22.51 20.11 -42.19
C ASP A 116 21.72 19.03 -41.43
N LEU A 117 21.36 19.31 -40.17
CA LEU A 117 20.66 18.37 -39.29
C LEU A 117 19.15 18.34 -39.54
N PHE A 118 18.53 19.52 -39.68
CA PHE A 118 17.07 19.67 -39.72
C PHE A 118 16.63 20.46 -40.94
N LEU A 119 15.56 19.99 -41.59
CA LEU A 119 14.85 20.74 -42.63
C LEU A 119 14.12 21.96 -42.03
N ASP A 120 13.56 21.80 -40.83
CA ASP A 120 12.92 22.87 -40.06
C ASP A 120 13.15 22.63 -38.56
N PHE A 121 13.38 23.70 -37.81
CA PHE A 121 13.56 23.65 -36.36
C PHE A 121 12.76 24.75 -35.68
N VAL A 122 11.78 24.35 -34.87
CA VAL A 122 10.89 25.30 -34.19
C VAL A 122 11.64 25.93 -33.01
N LYS A 123 11.93 27.23 -33.15
CA LYS A 123 12.67 28.01 -32.14
C LYS A 123 11.93 28.10 -30.80
N ALA A 124 10.60 28.13 -30.80
CA ALA A 124 9.82 28.07 -29.58
C ALA A 124 9.85 26.64 -29.00
N PRO A 125 10.26 26.44 -27.74
CA PRO A 125 10.28 25.12 -27.14
C PRO A 125 8.85 24.61 -26.92
N LEU A 126 8.66 23.31 -27.14
CA LEU A 126 7.41 22.60 -26.88
C LEU A 126 7.22 22.35 -25.37
N ALA A 127 8.31 22.10 -24.66
CA ALA A 127 8.35 21.96 -23.22
C ALA A 127 9.71 22.37 -22.64
N THR A 128 9.71 22.79 -21.39
CA THR A 128 10.93 23.08 -20.63
C THR A 128 10.88 22.34 -19.30
N ALA A 129 11.96 21.62 -19.01
CA ALA A 129 12.14 20.83 -17.80
C ALA A 129 13.34 21.37 -16.99
N SER A 130 13.57 20.77 -15.82
CA SER A 130 14.61 21.19 -14.86
C SER A 130 16.04 21.11 -15.41
N ILE A 131 16.32 20.15 -16.30
CA ILE A 131 17.66 19.91 -16.85
C ILE A 131 17.77 20.12 -18.35
N ALA A 132 16.64 20.27 -19.05
CA ALA A 132 16.58 20.27 -20.50
C ALA A 132 15.37 21.01 -21.05
N GLN A 133 15.38 21.29 -22.34
CA GLN A 133 14.23 21.78 -23.10
C GLN A 133 14.00 20.94 -24.35
N VAL A 134 12.75 20.89 -24.79
CA VAL A 134 12.30 20.05 -25.89
C VAL A 134 11.82 20.94 -27.02
N HIS A 135 12.36 20.74 -28.22
CA HIS A 135 11.98 21.45 -29.44
C HIS A 135 11.37 20.49 -30.46
N ARG A 136 10.45 20.98 -31.28
CA ARG A 136 9.96 20.25 -32.45
C ARG A 136 10.87 20.55 -33.63
N ALA A 137 11.20 19.54 -34.41
CA ALA A 137 11.98 19.69 -35.63
C ALA A 137 11.50 18.71 -36.70
N THR A 138 11.91 18.95 -37.94
CA THR A 138 11.69 18.06 -39.09
C THR A 138 13.04 17.64 -39.65
N LEU A 139 13.27 16.34 -39.75
CA LEU A 139 14.49 15.82 -40.38
C LEU A 139 14.41 15.94 -41.91
N HIS A 140 15.57 15.85 -42.58
CA HIS A 140 15.66 15.92 -44.04
C HIS A 140 14.89 14.82 -44.79
N ASN A 141 14.61 13.70 -44.13
CA ASN A 141 13.77 12.62 -44.65
C ASN A 141 12.25 12.90 -44.51
N GLY A 142 11.86 14.07 -43.99
CA GLY A 142 10.48 14.48 -43.75
C GLY A 142 9.87 13.99 -42.43
N GLN A 143 10.62 13.22 -41.62
CA GLN A 143 10.14 12.73 -40.33
C GLN A 143 10.10 13.85 -39.30
N GLU A 144 8.96 13.99 -38.60
CA GLU A 144 8.82 14.91 -37.48
C GLU A 144 9.40 14.31 -36.20
N VAL A 145 10.17 15.11 -35.46
CA VAL A 145 10.90 14.68 -34.28
C VAL A 145 10.79 15.70 -33.15
N VAL A 146 11.01 15.22 -31.93
CA VAL A 146 11.32 16.06 -30.77
C VAL A 146 12.79 15.96 -30.42
N VAL A 147 13.40 17.11 -30.15
CA VAL A 147 14.82 17.25 -29.81
C VAL A 147 14.90 17.76 -28.38
N LYS A 148 15.22 16.86 -27.44
CA LYS A 148 15.45 17.15 -26.02
C LYS A 148 16.92 17.49 -25.83
N VAL A 149 17.20 18.71 -25.40
CA VAL A 149 18.56 19.27 -25.26
C VAL A 149 18.80 19.67 -23.83
N GLN A 150 19.87 19.18 -23.20
CA GLN A 150 20.26 19.62 -21.86
C GLN A 150 20.70 21.08 -21.83
N HIS A 151 20.38 21.78 -20.74
CA HIS A 151 20.86 23.14 -20.49
C HIS A 151 22.39 23.16 -20.37
N GLN A 152 23.04 24.19 -20.90
CA GLN A 152 24.49 24.23 -20.96
C GLN A 152 25.11 24.30 -19.55
N GLY A 153 26.01 23.37 -19.24
CA GLY A 153 26.71 23.33 -17.95
C GLY A 153 25.87 22.81 -16.78
N VAL A 154 24.65 22.32 -17.01
CA VAL A 154 23.75 21.82 -15.96
C VAL A 154 24.35 20.65 -15.19
N LYS A 155 25.10 19.76 -15.87
CA LYS A 155 25.75 18.60 -15.26
C LYS A 155 26.68 19.00 -14.11
N THR A 156 27.55 19.98 -14.33
CA THR A 156 28.49 20.45 -13.29
C THR A 156 27.75 21.07 -12.11
N ILE A 157 26.69 21.84 -12.38
CA ILE A 157 25.88 22.48 -11.33
C ILE A 157 25.20 21.43 -10.47
N ILE A 158 24.54 20.45 -11.09
CA ILE A 158 23.80 19.39 -10.38
C ILE A 158 24.73 18.54 -9.52
N LEU A 159 25.92 18.18 -10.02
CA LEU A 159 26.88 17.38 -9.25
C LEU A 159 27.42 18.15 -8.04
N GLU A 160 27.66 19.46 -8.15
CA GLU A 160 28.07 20.28 -7.00
C GLU A 160 26.92 20.51 -6.01
N ASP A 161 25.70 20.71 -6.50
CA ASP A 161 24.53 20.85 -5.63
C ASP A 161 24.19 19.54 -4.90
N LEU A 162 24.43 18.37 -5.51
CA LEU A 162 24.30 17.07 -4.86
C LEU A 162 25.26 16.95 -3.67
N LYS A 163 26.52 17.38 -3.85
CA LYS A 163 27.50 17.44 -2.75
C LYS A 163 27.04 18.38 -1.63
N ASN A 164 26.46 19.52 -1.99
CA ASN A 164 25.92 20.48 -1.02
C ASN A 164 24.73 19.88 -0.24
N ALA A 165 23.79 19.23 -0.93
CA ALA A 165 22.66 18.55 -0.32
C ALA A 165 23.11 17.44 0.63
N LYS A 166 24.05 16.58 0.20
CA LYS A 166 24.64 15.54 1.06
C LYS A 166 25.30 16.14 2.30
N SER A 167 26.10 17.19 2.13
CA SER A 167 26.76 17.86 3.26
C SER A 167 25.77 18.43 4.28
N ILE A 168 24.62 18.93 3.83
CA ILE A 168 23.55 19.43 4.72
C ILE A 168 22.88 18.27 5.45
N VAL A 169 22.60 17.16 4.76
CA VAL A 169 22.03 15.96 5.39
C VAL A 169 23.00 15.38 6.42
N ASP A 170 24.28 15.23 6.08
CA ASP A 170 25.31 14.74 7.01
C ASP A 170 25.43 15.67 8.24
N TRP A 171 25.36 16.99 8.05
CA TRP A 171 25.37 17.96 9.15
C TRP A 171 24.12 17.87 10.03
N ILE A 172 22.93 17.70 9.45
CA ILE A 172 21.68 17.51 10.19
C ILE A 172 21.71 16.18 10.94
N ALA A 173 22.20 15.10 10.34
CA ALA A 173 22.34 13.81 11.01
C ALA A 173 23.30 13.90 12.21
N TRP A 174 24.38 14.70 12.10
CA TRP A 174 25.28 14.97 13.22
C TRP A 174 24.63 15.85 14.31
N ALA A 175 23.95 16.94 13.92
CA ALA A 175 23.34 17.88 14.87
C ALA A 175 22.07 17.34 15.53
N GLU A 176 21.28 16.57 14.78
CA GLU A 176 20.03 15.95 15.18
C GLU A 176 20.01 14.46 14.74
N PRO A 177 20.69 13.55 15.47
CA PRO A 177 20.79 12.13 15.11
C PRO A 177 19.45 11.38 14.97
N HIS A 178 18.35 12.00 15.38
CA HIS A 178 17.00 11.47 15.23
C HIS A 178 16.38 11.71 13.84
N TYR A 179 16.97 12.58 13.02
CA TYR A 179 16.53 12.90 11.66
C TYR A 179 17.61 12.50 10.65
N ASP A 180 17.84 11.19 10.53
CA ASP A 180 18.80 10.66 9.57
C ASP A 180 18.15 10.49 8.19
N PHE A 181 18.43 11.44 7.28
CA PHE A 181 18.01 11.39 5.89
C PHE A 181 19.08 10.80 4.96
N SER A 182 20.18 10.25 5.50
CA SER A 182 21.31 9.72 4.72
C SER A 182 20.88 8.68 3.68
N PRO A 183 20.01 7.70 3.98
CA PRO A 183 19.58 6.71 2.98
C PRO A 183 18.89 7.34 1.76
N MET A 184 18.14 8.43 1.98
CA MET A 184 17.43 9.11 0.90
C MET A 184 18.39 9.90 0.00
N ILE A 185 19.36 10.61 0.58
CA ILE A 185 20.32 11.39 -0.21
C ILE A 185 21.35 10.51 -0.90
N ASP A 186 21.69 9.35 -0.33
CA ASP A 186 22.60 8.38 -0.96
C ASP A 186 21.96 7.77 -2.23
N GLU A 187 20.68 7.43 -2.18
CA GLU A 187 19.93 6.99 -3.37
C GLU A 187 19.88 8.10 -4.43
N TRP A 188 19.67 9.35 -4.03
CA TRP A 188 19.72 10.49 -4.95
C TRP A 188 21.10 10.69 -5.57
N CYS A 189 22.18 10.54 -4.79
CA CYS A 189 23.55 10.60 -5.29
C CYS A 189 23.84 9.50 -6.33
N LYS A 190 23.12 8.38 -6.26
CA LYS A 190 23.21 7.26 -7.22
C LYS A 190 22.38 7.47 -8.48
N GLU A 191 21.16 8.00 -8.36
CA GLU A 191 20.21 8.09 -9.48
C GLU A 191 20.31 9.42 -10.26
N ALA A 192 20.49 10.55 -9.58
CA ALA A 192 20.52 11.86 -10.26
C ALA A 192 21.62 12.00 -11.34
N PRO A 193 22.83 11.41 -11.19
CA PRO A 193 23.82 11.44 -12.27
C PRO A 193 23.40 10.69 -13.54
N LYS A 194 22.56 9.66 -13.44
CA LYS A 194 22.10 8.89 -14.61
C LYS A 194 21.20 9.72 -15.51
N GLU A 195 20.40 10.61 -14.92
CA GLU A 195 19.56 11.54 -15.69
C GLU A 195 20.34 12.65 -16.41
N LEU A 196 21.63 12.81 -16.10
CA LEU A 196 22.51 13.73 -16.80
C LEU A 196 23.15 13.11 -18.05
N ASP A 197 22.85 11.85 -18.36
CA ASP A 197 23.28 11.16 -19.56
C ASP A 197 22.06 10.58 -20.29
N PHE A 198 21.66 11.24 -21.37
CA PHE A 198 20.48 10.84 -22.15
C PHE A 198 20.63 9.51 -22.89
N ASN A 199 21.82 8.92 -22.94
CA ASN A 199 21.95 7.55 -23.43
C ASN A 199 21.26 6.53 -22.52
N HIS A 200 21.21 6.79 -21.21
CA HIS A 200 20.47 5.93 -20.27
C HIS A 200 18.96 6.01 -20.52
N GLU A 201 18.41 7.22 -20.65
CA GLU A 201 16.99 7.43 -20.96
C GLU A 201 16.62 6.83 -22.32
N ALA A 202 17.48 6.97 -23.32
CA ALA A 202 17.32 6.36 -24.64
C ALA A 202 17.22 4.82 -24.56
N GLU A 203 18.14 4.17 -23.84
CA GLU A 203 18.14 2.70 -23.72
C GLU A 203 16.95 2.20 -22.89
N ASN A 204 16.57 2.92 -21.84
CA ASN A 204 15.36 2.64 -21.08
C ASN A 204 14.13 2.70 -21.97
N THR A 205 14.01 3.76 -22.79
CA THR A 205 12.89 3.94 -23.74
C THR A 205 12.83 2.79 -24.74
N ARG A 206 13.97 2.39 -25.34
CA ARG A 206 14.03 1.23 -26.25
C ARG A 206 13.64 -0.08 -25.57
N THR A 207 14.01 -0.25 -24.31
CA THR A 207 13.67 -1.45 -23.54
C THR A 207 12.17 -1.51 -23.29
N VAL A 208 11.55 -0.44 -22.78
CA VAL A 208 10.10 -0.41 -22.55
C VAL A 208 9.32 -0.51 -23.86
N PHE A 209 9.77 0.17 -24.93
CA PHE A 209 9.17 0.07 -26.26
C PHE A 209 9.09 -1.38 -26.77
N ARG A 210 10.16 -2.17 -26.55
CA ARG A 210 10.18 -3.60 -26.91
C ARG A 210 9.27 -4.43 -26.00
N ASN A 211 9.37 -4.21 -24.70
CA ASN A 211 8.65 -4.99 -23.69
C ASN A 211 7.13 -4.85 -23.80
N LEU A 212 6.63 -3.63 -24.05
CA LEU A 212 5.20 -3.38 -24.21
C LEU A 212 4.67 -3.72 -25.62
N GLY A 213 5.48 -4.32 -26.49
CA GLY A 213 5.01 -4.88 -27.76
C GLY A 213 4.50 -3.86 -28.79
N CYS A 214 4.92 -2.59 -28.72
CA CYS A 214 4.39 -1.47 -29.53
C CYS A 214 4.48 -1.65 -31.07
N LYS A 215 5.19 -2.67 -31.59
CA LYS A 215 5.27 -3.03 -33.03
C LYS A 215 4.45 -4.29 -33.42
N GLY A 216 3.48 -4.72 -32.62
CA GLY A 216 2.46 -5.71 -33.04
C GLY A 216 2.78 -7.19 -32.81
N ASN A 217 3.77 -7.50 -31.96
CA ASN A 217 4.09 -8.88 -31.57
C ASN A 217 3.76 -9.10 -30.09
N CYS A 218 2.48 -9.05 -29.72
CA CYS A 218 2.01 -9.72 -28.50
C CYS A 218 2.00 -11.24 -28.77
N ASN A 219 3.19 -11.85 -28.80
CA ASN A 219 3.39 -13.30 -28.86
C ASN A 219 3.30 -13.94 -27.47
N ASP A 220 2.73 -13.23 -26.49
CA ASP A 220 2.58 -13.77 -25.15
C ASP A 220 1.50 -14.86 -25.12
N ARG A 221 1.81 -15.94 -24.39
CA ARG A 221 0.91 -17.08 -24.19
C ARG A 221 -0.35 -16.71 -23.39
N ASN A 222 -0.46 -15.47 -22.91
CA ASN A 222 -1.56 -14.99 -22.08
C ASN A 222 -2.07 -13.62 -22.56
N PRO A 223 -3.18 -13.55 -23.33
CA PRO A 223 -3.73 -12.29 -23.85
C PRO A 223 -4.15 -11.29 -22.76
N ALA A 224 -4.31 -11.75 -21.51
CA ALA A 224 -4.63 -10.90 -20.36
C ALA A 224 -3.55 -9.88 -20.01
N ASN A 225 -2.29 -10.11 -20.40
CA ASN A 225 -1.15 -9.24 -20.08
C ASN A 225 -0.86 -8.19 -21.17
N CYS A 226 -1.56 -8.23 -22.31
CA CYS A 226 -1.34 -7.25 -23.38
C CYS A 226 -1.83 -5.85 -22.97
N VAL A 227 -1.10 -4.83 -23.40
CA VAL A 227 -1.40 -3.42 -23.15
C VAL A 227 -1.40 -2.63 -24.46
N ASP A 228 -2.23 -1.59 -24.55
CA ASP A 228 -2.39 -0.74 -25.72
C ASP A 228 -1.91 0.69 -25.45
N VAL A 229 -0.60 0.88 -25.57
CA VAL A 229 0.05 2.18 -25.36
C VAL A 229 1.03 2.51 -26.48
N LEU A 230 1.36 3.79 -26.60
CA LEU A 230 2.31 4.33 -27.56
C LEU A 230 3.57 4.84 -26.85
N ILE A 231 4.73 4.57 -27.44
CA ILE A 231 6.03 5.07 -26.98
C ILE A 231 6.76 5.60 -28.22
N PRO A 232 7.35 6.81 -28.17
CA PRO A 232 8.06 7.36 -29.31
C PRO A 232 9.32 6.56 -29.63
N GLU A 233 9.61 6.35 -30.91
CA GLU A 233 10.84 5.69 -31.34
C GLU A 233 12.07 6.57 -31.05
N VAL A 234 13.14 5.95 -30.51
CA VAL A 234 14.42 6.64 -30.28
C VAL A 234 15.22 6.67 -31.58
N ILE A 235 15.41 7.87 -32.12
CA ILE A 235 16.11 8.08 -33.39
C ILE A 235 17.61 8.23 -33.15
N GLN A 236 17.99 9.09 -32.22
CA GLN A 236 19.39 9.38 -31.90
C GLN A 236 19.55 9.82 -30.45
N SER A 237 20.68 9.50 -29.84
CA SER A 237 21.02 9.93 -28.49
C SER A 237 22.51 10.24 -28.36
N THR A 238 22.84 11.23 -27.52
CA THR A 238 24.18 11.51 -26.99
C THR A 238 24.06 11.72 -25.48
N GLU A 239 25.15 12.14 -24.81
CA GLU A 239 25.09 12.48 -23.37
C GLU A 239 24.11 13.62 -23.09
N ARG A 240 23.99 14.60 -24.00
CA ARG A 240 23.23 15.85 -23.80
C ARG A 240 22.06 16.07 -24.76
N LEU A 241 21.89 15.17 -25.73
CA LEU A 241 20.87 15.26 -26.77
C LEU A 241 20.08 13.95 -26.85
N LEU A 242 18.75 14.05 -26.93
CA LEU A 242 17.88 12.92 -27.22
C LEU A 242 16.86 13.32 -28.30
N VAL A 243 16.88 12.60 -29.42
CA VAL A 243 15.97 12.80 -30.55
C VAL A 243 14.99 11.63 -30.58
N LEU A 244 13.71 11.94 -30.42
CA LEU A 244 12.61 10.97 -30.42
C LEU A 244 11.62 11.30 -31.54
N GLU A 245 10.86 10.32 -31.98
CA GLU A 245 9.68 10.53 -32.82
C GLU A 245 8.74 11.57 -32.20
N TYR A 246 8.23 12.50 -33.01
CA TYR A 246 7.19 13.42 -32.57
C TYR A 246 5.83 12.72 -32.50
N MET A 247 5.23 12.74 -31.32
CA MET A 247 3.89 12.20 -31.08
C MET A 247 2.89 13.34 -30.89
N ASP A 248 1.92 13.47 -31.80
CA ASP A 248 0.86 14.47 -31.69
C ASP A 248 -0.22 14.03 -30.68
N GLY A 249 -0.19 14.62 -29.49
CA GLY A 249 -1.06 14.24 -28.38
C GLY A 249 -1.52 15.40 -27.51
N ILE A 250 -2.56 15.13 -26.73
CA ILE A 250 -3.20 16.05 -25.79
C ILE A 250 -2.62 15.79 -24.39
N ARG A 251 -2.30 16.84 -23.63
CA ARG A 251 -1.82 16.70 -22.25
C ARG A 251 -2.95 16.26 -21.33
N LEU A 252 -2.64 15.45 -20.31
CA LEU A 252 -3.65 14.95 -19.37
C LEU A 252 -4.37 16.05 -18.58
N ASN A 253 -3.72 17.20 -18.35
CA ASN A 253 -4.33 18.33 -17.66
C ASN A 253 -5.20 19.22 -18.57
N ASP A 254 -5.21 19.00 -19.89
CA ASP A 254 -6.05 19.74 -20.84
C ASP A 254 -7.43 19.09 -20.96
N THR A 255 -8.24 19.26 -19.91
CA THR A 255 -9.57 18.66 -19.82
C THR A 255 -10.52 19.09 -20.95
N GLU A 256 -10.41 20.33 -21.43
CA GLU A 256 -11.25 20.85 -22.52
C GLU A 256 -10.96 20.12 -23.83
N SER A 257 -9.68 19.98 -24.19
CA SER A 257 -9.30 19.22 -25.39
C SER A 257 -9.66 17.74 -25.28
N LEU A 258 -9.46 17.12 -24.11
CA LEU A 258 -9.84 15.71 -23.92
C LEU A 258 -11.34 15.48 -24.12
N GLU A 259 -12.18 16.41 -23.66
CA GLU A 259 -13.63 16.36 -23.85
C GLU A 259 -14.02 16.63 -25.31
N ALA A 260 -13.38 17.59 -25.97
CA ALA A 260 -13.63 17.89 -27.39
C ALA A 260 -13.29 16.71 -28.31
N PHE A 261 -12.27 15.93 -27.98
CA PHE A 261 -11.90 14.70 -28.70
C PHE A 261 -12.69 13.47 -28.23
N GLY A 262 -13.56 13.59 -27.22
CA GLY A 262 -14.37 12.48 -26.72
C GLY A 262 -13.56 11.36 -26.05
N VAL A 263 -12.45 11.71 -25.39
CA VAL A 263 -11.56 10.74 -24.73
C VAL A 263 -12.24 10.13 -23.53
N ASP A 264 -12.28 8.80 -23.48
CA ASP A 264 -12.71 8.04 -22.30
C ASP A 264 -11.62 8.08 -21.22
N LYS A 265 -11.74 9.05 -20.29
CA LYS A 265 -10.78 9.28 -19.20
C LYS A 265 -10.63 8.04 -18.31
N GLN A 266 -11.69 7.24 -18.13
CA GLN A 266 -11.66 6.03 -17.31
C GLN A 266 -10.76 4.99 -17.98
N LYS A 267 -11.05 4.62 -19.23
CA LYS A 267 -10.23 3.64 -19.98
C LYS A 267 -8.79 4.07 -20.14
N LEU A 268 -8.54 5.37 -20.33
CA LEU A 268 -7.20 5.91 -20.45
C LEU A 268 -6.37 5.64 -19.19
N VAL A 269 -6.91 5.93 -18.00
CA VAL A 269 -6.18 5.72 -16.74
C VAL A 269 -6.10 4.23 -16.39
N GLU A 270 -7.11 3.44 -16.75
CA GLU A 270 -7.03 1.97 -16.68
C GLU A 270 -5.86 1.43 -17.50
N GLU A 271 -5.72 1.88 -18.75
CA GLU A 271 -4.67 1.42 -19.65
C GLU A 271 -3.26 1.87 -19.21
N ILE A 272 -3.13 3.11 -18.71
CA ILE A 272 -1.89 3.56 -18.05
C ILE A 272 -1.57 2.64 -16.86
N THR A 273 -2.56 2.30 -16.05
CA THR A 273 -2.37 1.42 -14.89
C THR A 273 -1.94 0.02 -15.32
N ARG A 274 -2.55 -0.54 -16.38
CA ARG A 274 -2.17 -1.83 -16.98
C ARG A 274 -0.73 -1.80 -17.49
N ALA A 275 -0.31 -0.73 -18.19
CA ALA A 275 1.06 -0.58 -18.68
C ALA A 275 2.10 -0.56 -17.56
N TYR A 276 1.79 0.04 -16.40
CA TYR A 276 2.65 -0.01 -15.22
C TYR A 276 2.62 -1.39 -14.54
N ALA A 277 1.46 -2.05 -14.49
CA ALA A 277 1.34 -3.41 -13.98
C ALA A 277 2.19 -4.39 -14.79
N HIS A 278 2.16 -4.28 -16.13
CA HIS A 278 3.01 -5.08 -17.03
C HIS A 278 4.49 -4.86 -16.76
N GLN A 279 4.93 -3.60 -16.73
CA GLN A 279 6.32 -3.23 -16.43
C GLN A 279 6.80 -3.79 -15.09
N ILE A 280 5.97 -3.74 -14.04
CA ILE A 280 6.33 -4.20 -12.69
C ILE A 280 6.36 -5.74 -12.62
N TYR A 281 5.29 -6.39 -13.04
CA TYR A 281 5.07 -7.82 -12.80
C TYR A 281 5.60 -8.70 -13.93
N VAL A 282 5.32 -8.36 -15.18
CA VAL A 282 5.74 -9.16 -16.34
C VAL A 282 7.23 -8.93 -16.59
N ASP A 283 7.60 -7.69 -16.91
CA ASP A 283 8.97 -7.36 -17.28
C ASP A 283 9.89 -7.36 -16.06
N GLY A 284 9.43 -6.80 -14.95
CA GLY A 284 10.31 -6.44 -13.83
C GLY A 284 11.18 -5.23 -14.14
N PHE A 285 10.85 -4.48 -15.18
CA PHE A 285 11.54 -3.27 -15.57
C PHE A 285 10.51 -2.15 -15.69
N PHE A 286 10.49 -1.26 -14.69
CA PHE A 286 9.41 -0.30 -14.55
C PHE A 286 9.88 1.13 -14.35
N ASN A 287 9.09 2.07 -14.87
CA ASN A 287 9.27 3.49 -14.63
C ASN A 287 8.85 3.87 -13.20
N GLY A 288 9.69 4.61 -12.49
CA GLY A 288 9.48 5.10 -11.14
C GLY A 288 8.77 6.45 -11.04
N ASP A 289 8.43 7.09 -12.18
CA ASP A 289 7.86 8.44 -12.20
C ASP A 289 6.65 8.61 -13.15
N PRO A 290 5.47 8.06 -12.81
CA PRO A 290 4.21 8.28 -13.54
C PRO A 290 3.63 9.69 -13.29
N HIS A 291 4.41 10.74 -13.46
CA HIS A 291 3.92 12.11 -13.35
C HIS A 291 2.97 12.43 -14.52
N PRO A 292 1.86 13.16 -14.32
CA PRO A 292 0.91 13.49 -15.40
C PRO A 292 1.55 14.16 -16.62
N GLY A 293 2.63 14.92 -16.42
CA GLY A 293 3.42 15.55 -17.49
C GLY A 293 4.18 14.60 -18.42
N ASN A 294 4.35 13.33 -18.01
CA ASN A 294 5.06 12.30 -18.78
C ASN A 294 4.12 11.49 -19.68
N PHE A 295 2.85 11.90 -19.77
CA PHE A 295 1.82 11.24 -20.57
C PHE A 295 1.15 12.23 -21.53
N LEU A 296 0.85 11.75 -22.74
CA LEU A 296 -0.08 12.39 -23.66
C LEU A 296 -1.19 11.40 -24.04
N VAL A 297 -2.24 11.92 -24.67
CA VAL A 297 -3.29 11.11 -25.30
C VAL A 297 -3.22 11.32 -26.80
N SER A 298 -3.13 10.24 -27.57
CA SER A 298 -3.14 10.35 -29.03
C SER A 298 -4.43 10.99 -29.52
N LYS A 299 -4.31 11.95 -30.44
CA LYS A 299 -5.47 12.56 -31.10
C LYS A 299 -6.16 11.61 -32.10
N GLN A 300 -5.49 10.54 -32.51
CA GLN A 300 -6.06 9.55 -33.41
C GLN A 300 -6.84 8.49 -32.63
N ALA A 301 -7.99 8.06 -33.16
CA ALA A 301 -8.73 6.95 -32.58
C ALA A 301 -8.07 5.60 -32.93
N PRO A 302 -8.00 4.63 -31.99
CA PRO A 302 -8.38 4.75 -30.57
C PRO A 302 -7.41 5.68 -29.82
N HIS A 303 -7.94 6.57 -28.98
CA HIS A 303 -7.21 7.61 -28.22
C HIS A 303 -6.30 6.98 -27.16
N ARG A 304 -5.15 6.47 -27.59
CA ARG A 304 -4.22 5.70 -26.76
C ARG A 304 -3.35 6.57 -25.86
N PRO A 305 -2.97 6.09 -24.66
CA PRO A 305 -1.93 6.73 -23.86
C PRO A 305 -0.58 6.70 -24.59
N ILE A 306 0.15 7.82 -24.55
CA ILE A 306 1.52 7.95 -25.02
C ILE A 306 2.41 8.18 -23.80
N LEU A 307 3.44 7.35 -23.61
CA LEU A 307 4.38 7.43 -22.49
C LEU A 307 5.70 8.04 -23.00
N LEU A 308 6.16 9.12 -22.37
CA LEU A 308 7.26 9.94 -22.92
C LEU A 308 8.59 9.82 -22.18
N ASP A 309 8.57 9.66 -20.85
CA ASP A 309 9.78 9.79 -20.03
C ASP A 309 10.12 8.47 -19.33
N PHE A 310 11.34 7.97 -19.56
CA PHE A 310 11.91 6.78 -18.94
C PHE A 310 13.27 7.07 -18.28
N GLY A 311 13.46 8.30 -17.79
CA GLY A 311 14.69 8.72 -17.11
C GLY A 311 14.91 8.02 -15.75
N LEU A 312 13.84 7.59 -15.09
CA LEU A 312 13.89 6.87 -13.81
C LEU A 312 13.28 5.47 -13.94
N THR A 313 14.06 4.48 -14.36
CA THR A 313 13.62 3.08 -14.39
C THR A 313 14.34 2.24 -13.34
N LYS A 314 13.69 1.15 -12.92
CA LYS A 314 14.26 0.16 -11.99
C LYS A 314 14.07 -1.23 -12.54
N LEU A 315 15.08 -2.07 -12.32
CA LEU A 315 15.07 -3.49 -12.63
C LEU A 315 14.90 -4.28 -11.35
N LEU A 316 13.82 -5.06 -11.27
CA LEU A 316 13.48 -5.96 -10.19
C LEU A 316 14.03 -7.36 -10.50
N SER A 317 14.65 -7.97 -9.50
CA SER A 317 15.02 -9.38 -9.56
C SER A 317 13.77 -10.27 -9.54
N SER A 318 13.86 -11.49 -10.08
CA SER A 318 12.72 -12.43 -10.04
C SER A 318 12.19 -12.70 -8.63
N PRO A 319 13.03 -12.89 -7.59
CA PRO A 319 12.55 -13.03 -6.21
C PRO A 319 11.79 -11.79 -5.72
N MET A 320 12.29 -10.59 -6.04
CA MET A 320 11.62 -9.34 -5.66
C MET A 320 10.27 -9.18 -6.37
N LYS A 321 10.17 -9.56 -7.65
CA LYS A 321 8.89 -9.59 -8.38
C LYS A 321 7.87 -10.50 -7.70
N GLN A 322 8.28 -11.71 -7.33
CA GLN A 322 7.41 -12.67 -6.64
C GLN A 322 6.96 -12.14 -5.28
N ALA A 323 7.88 -11.59 -4.49
CA ALA A 323 7.58 -11.05 -3.18
C ALA A 323 6.63 -9.84 -3.29
N LEU A 324 6.81 -8.96 -4.28
CA LEU A 324 5.88 -7.87 -4.58
C LEU A 324 4.50 -8.36 -5.03
N ALA A 325 4.44 -9.43 -5.83
CA ALA A 325 3.18 -10.05 -6.25
C ALA A 325 2.43 -10.69 -5.07
N LYS A 326 3.14 -11.47 -4.23
CA LYS A 326 2.60 -12.03 -2.99
C LYS A 326 2.09 -10.94 -2.06
N MET A 327 2.88 -9.89 -1.82
CA MET A 327 2.47 -8.74 -1.01
C MET A 327 1.19 -8.10 -1.56
N PHE A 328 1.11 -7.90 -2.88
CA PHE A 328 -0.05 -7.29 -3.52
C PHE A 328 -1.32 -8.14 -3.38
N LEU A 329 -1.23 -9.45 -3.62
CA LEU A 329 -2.35 -10.37 -3.52
C LEU A 329 -2.77 -10.62 -2.07
N ALA A 330 -1.80 -10.86 -1.18
CA ALA A 330 -2.03 -11.00 0.25
C ALA A 330 -2.69 -9.74 0.83
N SER A 331 -2.27 -8.55 0.36
CA SER A 331 -3.01 -7.33 0.65
C SER A 331 -4.43 -7.44 0.07
N ALA A 332 -4.63 -7.69 -1.22
CA ALA A 332 -5.97 -7.72 -1.80
C ALA A 332 -6.95 -8.71 -1.12
N GLU A 333 -6.45 -9.79 -0.53
CA GLU A 333 -7.23 -10.83 0.16
C GLU A 333 -7.36 -10.59 1.68
N GLY A 334 -6.63 -9.63 2.24
CA GLY A 334 -6.57 -9.44 3.69
C GLY A 334 -5.72 -10.49 4.43
N ASP A 335 -4.95 -11.31 3.69
CA ASP A 335 -4.04 -12.30 4.26
C ASP A 335 -2.81 -11.62 4.87
N HIS A 336 -2.89 -11.33 6.15
CA HIS A 336 -1.84 -10.64 6.89
C HIS A 336 -0.57 -11.49 7.06
N VAL A 337 -0.68 -12.82 6.98
CA VAL A 337 0.45 -13.73 7.20
C VAL A 337 1.28 -13.84 5.95
N ALA A 338 0.64 -14.10 4.81
CA ALA A 338 1.29 -14.06 3.51
C ALA A 338 1.89 -12.67 3.25
N LEU A 339 1.25 -11.60 3.74
CA LEU A 339 1.79 -10.25 3.65
C LEU A 339 3.07 -10.06 4.48
N LEU A 340 3.09 -10.50 5.74
CA LEU A 340 4.28 -10.42 6.59
C LEU A 340 5.43 -11.24 6.01
N SER A 341 5.13 -12.43 5.51
CA SER A 341 6.09 -13.28 4.80
C SER A 341 6.63 -12.60 3.54
N ALA A 342 5.76 -11.97 2.74
CA ALA A 342 6.18 -11.20 1.58
C ALA A 342 7.07 -10.01 1.95
N PHE A 343 6.77 -9.31 3.06
CA PHE A 343 7.61 -8.25 3.59
C PHE A 343 9.00 -8.74 3.99
N GLU A 344 9.09 -9.89 4.66
CA GLU A 344 10.36 -10.53 4.99
C GLU A 344 11.15 -10.93 3.74
N GLU A 345 10.49 -11.54 2.73
CA GLU A 345 11.10 -11.90 1.44
C GLU A 345 11.67 -10.68 0.70
N MET A 346 11.05 -9.51 0.84
CA MET A 346 11.56 -8.25 0.29
C MET A 346 12.70 -7.65 1.12
N GLY A 347 12.99 -8.19 2.31
CA GLY A 347 14.02 -7.70 3.23
C GLY A 347 13.56 -6.62 4.19
N LEU A 348 12.25 -6.42 4.37
CA LEU A 348 11.70 -5.56 5.42
C LEU A 348 11.97 -6.20 6.78
N ARG A 349 12.65 -5.48 7.68
CA ARG A 349 12.78 -5.87 9.08
C ARG A 349 11.85 -5.01 9.91
N LEU A 350 10.89 -5.63 10.58
CA LEU A 350 10.04 -4.97 11.57
C LEU A 350 10.75 -5.02 12.92
N ARG A 351 10.73 -3.91 13.67
CA ARG A 351 11.37 -3.83 15.00
C ARG A 351 10.64 -4.64 16.08
N LEU A 352 9.40 -5.07 15.82
CA LEU A 352 8.52 -5.69 16.79
C LEU A 352 7.60 -6.73 16.14
N ASP A 353 7.34 -7.81 16.89
CA ASP A 353 6.28 -8.79 16.67
C ASP A 353 4.90 -8.20 17.02
N LEU A 354 4.46 -7.16 16.31
CA LEU A 354 3.15 -6.54 16.53
C LEU A 354 2.31 -6.52 15.23
N PRO A 355 1.27 -7.36 15.13
CA PRO A 355 0.44 -7.45 13.92
C PRO A 355 -0.31 -6.14 13.63
N GLU A 356 -0.65 -5.37 14.67
CA GLU A 356 -1.32 -4.06 14.57
C GLU A 356 -0.49 -3.00 13.81
N GLN A 357 0.84 -3.13 13.72
CA GLN A 357 1.69 -2.17 13.00
C GLN A 357 1.88 -2.53 11.53
N ALA A 358 1.92 -3.83 11.21
CA ALA A 358 1.78 -4.30 9.82
C ALA A 358 0.43 -3.85 9.23
N MET A 359 -0.61 -3.73 10.08
CA MET A 359 -1.90 -3.15 9.70
C MET A 359 -1.85 -1.64 9.34
N GLU A 360 -0.92 -0.86 9.89
CA GLU A 360 -0.78 0.55 9.50
C GLU A 360 -0.12 0.66 8.10
N VAL A 361 0.86 -0.21 7.82
CA VAL A 361 1.50 -0.31 6.50
C VAL A 361 0.50 -0.76 5.43
N THR A 362 -0.37 -1.72 5.72
CA THR A 362 -1.43 -2.18 4.79
C THR A 362 -2.46 -1.10 4.46
N SER A 363 -2.89 -0.30 5.43
CA SER A 363 -3.89 0.76 5.21
C SER A 363 -3.47 1.78 4.13
N VAL A 364 -2.17 1.92 3.89
CA VAL A 364 -1.61 2.75 2.80
C VAL A 364 -1.80 2.08 1.43
N PHE A 365 -1.70 0.75 1.36
CA PHE A 365 -1.90 -0.05 0.15
C PHE A 365 -3.38 -0.25 -0.21
N PHE A 366 -4.29 -0.33 0.77
CA PHE A 366 -5.74 -0.50 0.56
C PHE A 366 -6.54 0.75 0.16
N ARG A 367 -5.89 1.90 -0.08
CA ARG A 367 -6.63 3.13 -0.43
C ARG A 367 -7.28 3.00 -1.81
N ASN A 368 -8.61 3.07 -1.84
CA ASN A 368 -9.36 3.39 -3.05
C ASN A 368 -9.04 4.81 -3.50
N SER A 369 -8.96 5.04 -4.81
CA SER A 369 -8.95 6.41 -5.34
C SER A 369 -10.32 7.04 -5.07
N THR A 370 -10.33 8.08 -4.23
CA THR A 370 -11.54 8.87 -3.95
C THR A 370 -11.41 10.23 -4.64
N PRO A 371 -12.49 10.79 -5.21
CA PRO A 371 -12.44 12.10 -5.83
C PRO A 371 -11.99 13.20 -4.83
N SER A 372 -11.50 14.32 -5.34
CA SER A 372 -10.77 15.34 -4.56
C SER A 372 -11.58 15.92 -3.38
N ASN A 373 -12.91 15.87 -3.47
CA ASN A 373 -13.85 16.32 -2.43
C ASN A 373 -13.95 15.34 -1.23
N GLU A 374 -13.84 14.04 -1.45
CA GLU A 374 -13.89 12.98 -0.42
C GLU A 374 -12.52 12.74 0.24
N ALA A 375 -11.42 13.12 -0.43
CA ALA A 375 -10.06 12.98 0.07
C ALA A 375 -9.80 13.72 1.40
N LEU A 376 -10.49 14.84 1.64
CA LEU A 376 -10.34 15.64 2.86
C LEU A 376 -10.98 14.96 4.09
N GLU A 377 -12.12 14.29 3.90
CA GLU A 377 -12.80 13.54 4.97
C GLU A 377 -12.03 12.27 5.33
N ASN A 378 -11.55 11.55 4.32
CA ASN A 378 -10.68 10.39 4.52
C ASN A 378 -9.37 10.76 5.24
N MET A 379 -8.76 11.90 4.91
CA MET A 379 -7.57 12.39 5.63
C MET A 379 -7.85 12.73 7.09
N LYS A 380 -9.03 13.29 7.41
CA LYS A 380 -9.44 13.59 8.80
C LYS A 380 -9.68 12.32 9.61
N SER A 381 -10.46 11.39 9.06
CA SER A 381 -10.72 10.06 9.64
C SER A 381 -9.41 9.33 9.97
N MET A 382 -8.45 9.34 9.05
CA MET A 382 -7.15 8.70 9.29
C MET A 382 -6.28 9.44 10.31
N ALA A 383 -6.31 10.77 10.36
CA ALA A 383 -5.58 11.51 11.39
C ALA A 383 -6.12 11.17 12.79
N GLU A 384 -7.44 10.97 12.91
CA GLU A 384 -8.10 10.52 14.14
C GLU A 384 -7.72 9.07 14.48
N GLN A 385 -7.76 8.16 13.51
CA GLN A 385 -7.39 6.75 13.69
C GLN A 385 -5.91 6.58 14.07
N ARG A 386 -5.01 7.32 13.43
CA ARG A 386 -3.57 7.36 13.78
C ARG A 386 -3.35 7.89 15.19
N THR A 387 -4.13 8.89 15.61
CA THR A 387 -4.08 9.42 16.98
C THR A 387 -4.58 8.39 18.00
N LYS A 388 -5.58 7.58 17.65
CA LYS A 388 -6.11 6.49 18.49
C LYS A 388 -5.07 5.36 18.62
N ASN A 389 -4.46 4.94 17.52
CA ASN A 389 -3.42 3.88 17.51
C ASN A 389 -2.17 4.29 18.30
N LEU A 390 -1.73 5.55 18.19
CA LEU A 390 -0.61 6.07 18.98
C LEU A 390 -0.88 6.06 20.49
N LYS A 391 -2.14 6.25 20.92
CA LYS A 391 -2.52 6.13 22.34
C LYS A 391 -2.46 4.69 22.83
N VAL A 392 -2.96 3.74 22.03
CA VAL A 392 -2.88 2.30 22.33
C VAL A 392 -1.42 1.86 22.45
N LEU A 393 -0.54 2.33 21.55
CA LEU A 393 0.89 2.08 21.60
C LEU A 393 1.55 2.61 22.89
N GLN A 394 1.13 3.81 23.31
CA GLN A 394 1.59 4.44 24.54
C GLN A 394 1.28 3.58 25.76
N GLU A 395 0.07 3.03 25.81
CA GLU A 395 -0.42 2.21 26.91
C GLU A 395 0.21 0.81 26.92
N LYS A 396 0.24 0.10 25.79
CA LYS A 396 0.79 -1.27 25.71
C LYS A 396 2.30 -1.32 25.98
N MET A 397 3.07 -0.36 25.48
CA MET A 397 4.53 -0.39 25.59
C MET A 397 5.09 0.40 26.78
N LYS A 398 4.22 1.00 27.63
CA LYS A 398 4.61 1.90 28.73
C LYS A 398 5.57 3.01 28.30
N LEU A 399 5.48 3.45 27.04
CA LEU A 399 6.33 4.48 26.48
C LEU A 399 5.83 5.85 26.91
N ASN A 400 6.74 6.76 27.24
CA ASN A 400 6.36 8.14 27.48
C ASN A 400 5.89 8.82 26.18
N GLN A 401 5.10 9.91 26.28
CA GLN A 401 4.62 10.67 25.11
C GLN A 401 5.72 11.09 24.12
N LYS A 402 6.96 11.23 24.58
CA LYS A 402 8.12 11.52 23.74
C LYS A 402 8.63 10.29 22.99
N GLU A 403 8.57 9.10 23.58
CA GLU A 403 9.06 7.85 23.00
C GLU A 403 8.07 7.30 21.97
N VAL A 404 6.76 7.42 22.21
CA VAL A 404 5.72 7.08 21.22
C VAL A 404 5.80 7.92 19.96
N LYS A 405 6.04 9.23 20.10
CA LYS A 405 6.27 10.12 18.95
C LYS A 405 7.56 9.81 18.18
N ARG A 406 8.47 9.02 18.76
CA ARG A 406 9.79 8.66 18.23
C ARG A 406 9.86 7.21 17.77
N PHE A 407 8.79 6.44 17.95
CA PHE A 407 8.76 5.04 17.60
C PHE A 407 8.56 4.90 16.08
N ASN A 408 9.59 4.42 15.37
CA ASN A 408 9.47 4.00 13.98
C ASN A 408 9.33 2.47 13.97
N PRO A 409 8.20 1.90 13.53
CA PRO A 409 7.95 0.46 13.53
C PRO A 409 8.83 -0.32 12.55
N VAL A 410 9.42 0.36 11.56
CA VAL A 410 10.22 -0.25 10.50
C VAL A 410 11.71 0.07 10.69
N ASP A 411 12.55 -0.97 10.74
CA ASP A 411 14.01 -0.82 10.87
C ASP A 411 14.65 -0.28 9.58
N ALA A 412 14.23 -0.82 8.44
CA ALA A 412 14.69 -0.41 7.11
C ALA A 412 13.65 -0.80 6.05
N PHE A 413 13.33 0.13 5.15
CA PHE A 413 12.57 -0.16 3.93
C PHE A 413 13.55 -0.51 2.79
N PRO A 414 13.33 -1.62 2.06
CA PRO A 414 14.02 -1.86 0.79
C PRO A 414 13.77 -0.70 -0.18
N GLY A 415 14.83 -0.22 -0.86
CA GLY A 415 14.74 0.93 -1.76
C GLY A 415 13.72 0.74 -2.89
N ASP A 416 13.53 -0.49 -3.37
CA ASP A 416 12.58 -0.81 -4.45
C ASP A 416 11.11 -0.68 -4.02
N ILE A 417 10.78 -0.99 -2.75
CA ILE A 417 9.43 -0.80 -2.20
C ILE A 417 9.05 0.68 -2.16
N VAL A 418 10.02 1.57 -1.87
CA VAL A 418 9.79 3.02 -1.82
C VAL A 418 9.34 3.53 -3.20
N ILE A 419 9.96 3.02 -4.27
CA ILE A 419 9.65 3.42 -5.63
C ILE A 419 8.33 2.81 -6.08
N PHE A 420 8.07 1.55 -5.76
CA PHE A 420 6.76 0.93 -6.01
C PHE A 420 5.62 1.70 -5.33
N THR A 421 5.78 2.04 -4.04
CA THR A 421 4.80 2.82 -3.28
C THR A 421 4.61 4.22 -3.86
N ARG A 422 5.69 4.86 -4.34
CA ARG A 422 5.63 6.14 -5.04
C ARG A 422 4.81 6.03 -6.33
N VAL A 423 5.06 5.01 -7.16
CA VAL A 423 4.33 4.76 -8.41
C VAL A 423 2.83 4.63 -8.13
N LEU A 424 2.43 3.79 -7.16
CA LEU A 424 1.02 3.64 -6.79
C LEU A 424 0.38 4.97 -6.33
N ASN A 425 1.10 5.77 -5.53
CA ASN A 425 0.58 7.05 -5.06
C ASN A 425 0.45 8.10 -6.17
N LEU A 426 1.40 8.13 -7.11
CA LEU A 426 1.34 9.04 -8.26
C LEU A 426 0.25 8.63 -9.25
N LEU A 427 0.08 7.33 -9.50
CA LEU A 427 -1.06 6.81 -10.27
C LEU A 427 -2.40 7.21 -9.62
N ARG A 428 -2.51 7.10 -8.29
CA ARG A 428 -3.70 7.58 -7.54
C ARG A 428 -3.91 9.09 -7.70
N GLY A 429 -2.85 9.88 -7.62
CA GLY A 429 -2.88 11.31 -7.87
C GLY A 429 -3.37 11.64 -9.29
N LEU A 430 -2.96 10.83 -10.27
CA LEU A 430 -3.44 10.94 -11.64
C LEU A 430 -4.95 10.68 -11.73
N SER A 431 -5.48 9.60 -11.12
CA SER A 431 -6.93 9.34 -11.10
C SER A 431 -7.73 10.48 -10.48
N SER A 432 -7.22 11.06 -9.39
CA SER A 432 -7.85 12.21 -8.75
C SER A 432 -7.88 13.44 -9.68
N THR A 433 -6.77 13.69 -10.39
CA THR A 433 -6.65 14.80 -11.34
C THR A 433 -7.59 14.63 -12.54
N MET A 434 -7.75 13.40 -13.01
CA MET A 434 -8.64 13.04 -14.13
C MET A 434 -10.10 12.86 -13.71
N ASN A 435 -10.40 12.97 -12.40
CA ASN A 435 -11.72 12.76 -11.80
C ASN A 435 -12.33 11.39 -12.14
N VAL A 436 -11.52 10.33 -12.06
CA VAL A 436 -11.92 8.94 -12.33
C VAL A 436 -11.79 8.08 -11.08
N ARG A 437 -12.60 7.02 -11.00
CA ARG A 437 -12.56 6.05 -9.90
C ARG A 437 -11.93 4.77 -10.42
N ILE A 438 -10.70 4.52 -10.00
CA ILE A 438 -9.91 3.37 -10.40
C ILE A 438 -9.70 2.45 -9.21
N VAL A 439 -10.06 1.18 -9.40
CA VAL A 439 -9.75 0.10 -8.46
C VAL A 439 -8.45 -0.56 -8.93
N TYR A 440 -7.32 0.02 -8.52
CA TYR A 440 -5.99 -0.45 -8.92
C TYR A 440 -5.75 -1.94 -8.61
N LEU A 441 -6.35 -2.42 -7.51
CA LEU A 441 -6.30 -3.82 -7.11
C LEU A 441 -6.82 -4.74 -8.22
N ASP A 442 -7.99 -4.43 -8.77
CA ASP A 442 -8.63 -5.26 -9.80
C ASP A 442 -7.83 -5.25 -11.10
N ILE A 443 -7.23 -4.12 -11.46
CA ILE A 443 -6.46 -3.96 -12.70
C ILE A 443 -5.12 -4.70 -12.63
N MET A 444 -4.42 -4.57 -11.50
CA MET A 444 -3.07 -5.11 -11.34
C MET A 444 -3.06 -6.57 -10.88
N ARG A 445 -4.15 -7.08 -10.26
CA ARG A 445 -4.27 -8.46 -9.77
C ARG A 445 -3.92 -9.51 -10.83
N PRO A 446 -4.48 -9.48 -12.07
CA PRO A 446 -4.15 -10.50 -13.07
C PRO A 446 -2.66 -10.55 -13.43
N PHE A 447 -1.99 -9.38 -13.43
CA PHE A 447 -0.56 -9.30 -13.69
C PHE A 447 0.24 -9.90 -12.52
N ALA A 448 -0.13 -9.58 -11.28
CA ALA A 448 0.49 -10.14 -10.09
C ALA A 448 0.29 -11.67 -10.00
N GLU A 449 -0.94 -12.15 -10.28
CA GLU A 449 -1.25 -13.59 -10.37
C GLU A 449 -0.37 -14.27 -11.43
N SER A 450 -0.19 -13.67 -12.61
CA SER A 450 0.62 -14.28 -13.67
C SER A 450 2.10 -14.50 -13.29
N VAL A 451 2.66 -13.67 -12.41
CA VAL A 451 4.03 -13.83 -11.88
C VAL A 451 4.13 -15.04 -10.98
N LEU A 452 3.08 -15.28 -10.19
CA LEU A 452 2.97 -16.43 -9.33
C LEU A 452 2.65 -17.66 -10.17
N ASP A 453 1.70 -17.64 -11.10
CA ASP A 453 1.33 -18.76 -11.98
C ASP A 453 2.51 -19.32 -12.77
N GLY A 454 3.44 -18.47 -13.22
CA GLY A 454 4.67 -18.91 -13.89
C GLY A 454 5.66 -19.66 -12.97
N ASN A 455 5.51 -19.52 -11.65
CA ASN A 455 6.30 -20.15 -10.60
C ASN A 455 5.45 -20.93 -9.58
N ILE A 456 4.16 -21.15 -9.85
CA ILE A 456 3.37 -22.09 -9.10
C ILE A 456 4.06 -23.41 -9.37
N SER A 457 4.82 -23.88 -8.38
CA SER A 457 4.92 -25.30 -8.11
C SER A 457 3.49 -25.81 -8.20
N LYS A 458 3.15 -26.44 -9.34
CA LYS A 458 1.84 -27.04 -9.60
C LYS A 458 1.64 -28.11 -8.53
N GLY A 459 1.17 -27.69 -7.36
CA GLY A 459 1.35 -28.48 -6.14
C GLY A 459 2.80 -28.94 -5.95
N PRO A 460 3.05 -29.86 -5.01
CA PRO A 460 4.25 -30.67 -5.09
C PRO A 460 4.28 -31.39 -6.44
N ALA A 461 5.48 -31.51 -7.05
CA ALA A 461 5.70 -32.49 -8.10
C ALA A 461 5.10 -33.84 -7.67
N LEU A 462 4.38 -34.51 -8.57
CA LEU A 462 3.83 -35.86 -8.44
C LEU A 462 4.44 -36.63 -7.25
N ASN A 463 3.72 -36.64 -6.13
CA ASN A 463 4.04 -37.30 -4.88
C ASN A 463 5.40 -36.96 -4.23
N ALA A 464 5.36 -36.14 -3.19
CA ALA A 464 6.15 -36.40 -1.98
C ALA A 464 5.58 -35.81 -0.67
N GLN A 465 4.80 -34.72 -0.68
CA GLN A 465 4.38 -34.06 0.59
C GLN A 465 3.00 -33.36 0.55
N TRP A 466 2.05 -33.80 -0.29
CA TRP A 466 0.69 -33.23 -0.27
C TRP A 466 -0.08 -33.62 1.00
N ILE A 467 0.13 -34.85 1.47
CA ILE A 467 -0.43 -35.36 2.71
C ILE A 467 0.66 -35.37 3.76
N ASN A 468 0.30 -34.99 4.98
CA ASN A 468 1.24 -35.02 6.08
C ASN A 468 1.63 -36.46 6.44
N ASP A 469 2.90 -36.67 6.75
CA ASP A 469 3.45 -37.98 7.05
C ASP A 469 3.17 -38.38 8.50
N THR A 470 1.90 -38.65 8.79
CA THR A 470 1.44 -39.18 10.08
C THR A 470 1.08 -40.67 9.96
N PRO A 471 1.14 -41.46 11.05
CA PRO A 471 0.70 -42.85 11.04
C PRO A 471 -0.76 -42.98 10.56
N VAL A 472 -1.05 -44.02 9.78
CA VAL A 472 -2.43 -44.31 9.35
C VAL A 472 -3.14 -45.11 10.45
N HIS A 473 -4.27 -44.61 10.93
CA HIS A 473 -5.01 -45.21 12.05
C HIS A 473 -6.00 -46.30 11.62
N SER A 474 -6.46 -46.32 10.36
CA SER A 474 -7.38 -47.34 9.86
C SER A 474 -7.36 -47.54 8.33
N ASP A 475 -7.95 -48.64 7.86
CA ASP A 475 -8.21 -48.87 6.42
C ASP A 475 -9.07 -47.77 5.78
N VAL A 476 -9.94 -47.12 6.57
CA VAL A 476 -10.77 -46.00 6.10
C VAL A 476 -9.91 -44.77 5.88
N GLU A 477 -8.99 -44.49 6.79
CA GLU A 477 -8.04 -43.39 6.64
C GLU A 477 -7.13 -43.59 5.43
N ALA A 478 -6.63 -44.81 5.19
CA ALA A 478 -5.82 -45.10 3.99
C ALA A 478 -6.57 -44.73 2.70
N LYS A 479 -7.85 -45.10 2.61
CA LYS A 479 -8.72 -44.75 1.47
C LYS A 479 -9.01 -43.26 1.39
N LEU A 480 -9.23 -42.61 2.54
CA LEU A 480 -9.44 -41.16 2.59
C LEU A 480 -8.20 -40.41 2.10
N ARG A 481 -7.01 -40.79 2.55
CA ARG A 481 -5.75 -40.17 2.09
C ARG A 481 -5.63 -40.27 0.57
N GLN A 482 -5.94 -41.42 -0.03
CA GLN A 482 -5.96 -41.54 -1.49
C GLN A 482 -6.96 -40.55 -2.14
N LEU A 483 -8.17 -40.43 -1.60
CA LEU A 483 -9.16 -39.46 -2.08
C LEU A 483 -8.68 -38.01 -1.93
N LEU A 484 -8.00 -37.66 -0.83
CA LEU A 484 -7.46 -36.31 -0.60
C LEU A 484 -6.38 -35.95 -1.63
N VAL A 485 -5.56 -36.92 -2.06
CA VAL A 485 -4.64 -36.71 -3.19
C VAL A 485 -5.43 -36.43 -4.47
N GLU A 486 -6.42 -37.26 -4.80
CA GLU A 486 -7.24 -37.09 -6.01
C GLU A 486 -7.98 -35.73 -6.03
N LEU A 487 -8.49 -35.28 -4.89
CA LEU A 487 -9.14 -33.98 -4.76
C LEU A 487 -8.16 -32.81 -4.88
N GLY A 488 -6.94 -32.95 -4.34
CA GLY A 488 -5.86 -31.97 -4.48
C GLY A 488 -5.37 -31.86 -5.92
N ASP A 489 -5.11 -32.99 -6.58
CA ASP A 489 -4.69 -33.06 -7.99
C ASP A 489 -5.73 -32.45 -8.94
N ALA A 490 -7.01 -32.51 -8.57
CA ALA A 490 -8.13 -31.92 -9.31
C ALA A 490 -8.41 -30.45 -8.92
N ASP A 491 -7.60 -29.84 -8.06
CA ASP A 491 -7.75 -28.46 -7.55
C ASP A 491 -9.13 -28.20 -6.92
N LYS A 492 -9.71 -29.23 -6.26
CA LYS A 492 -11.01 -29.14 -5.58
C LYS A 492 -10.90 -28.74 -4.11
N ILE A 493 -9.73 -28.93 -3.52
CA ILE A 493 -9.41 -28.58 -2.13
C ILE A 493 -8.05 -27.91 -2.08
N LEU A 494 -7.95 -26.83 -1.29
CA LEU A 494 -6.70 -26.09 -1.10
C LEU A 494 -5.88 -26.65 0.07
N GLY A 495 -6.54 -26.87 1.20
CA GLY A 495 -5.97 -27.41 2.43
C GLY A 495 -7.08 -27.92 3.34
N ILE A 496 -6.80 -28.98 4.11
CA ILE A 496 -7.80 -29.67 4.93
C ILE A 496 -7.17 -30.42 6.11
N GLN A 497 -7.92 -30.51 7.21
CA GLN A 497 -7.71 -31.45 8.31
C GLN A 497 -8.94 -32.36 8.43
N VAL A 498 -8.73 -33.64 8.69
CA VAL A 498 -9.82 -34.60 8.90
C VAL A 498 -9.51 -35.45 10.13
N CYS A 499 -10.41 -35.42 11.10
CA CYS A 499 -10.38 -36.28 12.28
C CYS A 499 -11.73 -37.01 12.41
N ALA A 500 -11.70 -38.31 12.73
CA ALA A 500 -12.91 -39.09 12.98
C ALA A 500 -12.71 -40.14 14.09
N TYR A 501 -13.75 -40.30 14.90
CA TYR A 501 -13.79 -41.27 16.00
C TYR A 501 -14.82 -42.36 15.72
N LYS A 502 -14.52 -43.59 16.14
CA LYS A 502 -15.46 -44.70 16.18
C LYS A 502 -15.27 -45.49 17.47
N ASP A 503 -16.36 -45.71 18.19
CA ASP A 503 -16.37 -46.46 19.46
C ASP A 503 -15.36 -45.91 20.51
N GLY A 504 -15.14 -44.59 20.49
CA GLY A 504 -14.20 -43.90 21.38
C GLY A 504 -12.76 -43.83 20.89
N GLU A 505 -12.42 -44.52 19.81
CA GLU A 505 -11.06 -44.57 19.24
C GLU A 505 -10.93 -43.64 18.02
N VAL A 506 -9.77 -42.99 17.88
CA VAL A 506 -9.43 -42.22 16.67
C VAL A 506 -9.18 -43.19 15.53
N ILE A 507 -9.95 -43.09 14.46
CA ILE A 507 -9.83 -43.93 13.27
C ILE A 507 -9.33 -43.18 12.03
N ILE A 508 -9.36 -41.85 12.08
CA ILE A 508 -8.82 -40.95 11.04
C ILE A 508 -8.18 -39.77 11.77
N ASP A 509 -6.92 -39.47 11.47
CA ASP A 509 -6.26 -38.22 11.86
C ASP A 509 -5.22 -37.83 10.80
N THR A 510 -5.62 -36.97 9.87
CA THR A 510 -4.79 -36.60 8.73
C THR A 510 -5.00 -35.16 8.30
N SER A 511 -3.96 -34.56 7.72
CA SER A 511 -3.99 -33.23 7.11
C SER A 511 -3.36 -33.25 5.72
N ALA A 512 -3.84 -32.38 4.84
CA ALA A 512 -3.35 -32.29 3.47
C ALA A 512 -3.45 -30.87 2.93
N GLY A 513 -2.60 -30.55 1.95
CA GLY A 513 -2.61 -29.29 1.21
C GLY A 513 -1.91 -28.13 1.94
N MET A 514 -2.29 -26.91 1.57
CA MET A 514 -1.61 -25.66 1.94
C MET A 514 -2.53 -24.75 2.75
N LEU A 515 -1.97 -23.90 3.61
CA LEU A 515 -2.75 -22.97 4.43
C LEU A 515 -3.49 -21.91 3.60
N GLY A 516 -2.97 -21.56 2.42
CA GLY A 516 -3.53 -20.52 1.56
C GLY A 516 -3.13 -20.71 0.11
N ARG A 517 -3.84 -20.06 -0.81
CA ARG A 517 -3.54 -20.10 -2.26
C ARG A 517 -2.13 -19.55 -2.55
N TYR A 518 -1.70 -18.58 -1.76
CA TYR A 518 -0.40 -17.93 -1.87
C TYR A 518 0.49 -18.12 -0.63
N ASP A 519 0.03 -18.91 0.36
CA ASP A 519 0.81 -19.31 1.53
C ASP A 519 1.39 -20.71 1.29
N PRO A 520 2.71 -20.82 1.08
CA PRO A 520 3.37 -22.09 0.76
C PRO A 520 3.58 -23.00 1.98
N ARG A 521 3.01 -22.69 3.15
CA ARG A 521 3.10 -23.56 4.33
C ARG A 521 2.09 -24.71 4.24
N PRO A 522 2.52 -25.97 4.50
CA PRO A 522 1.64 -27.12 4.50
C PRO A 522 0.70 -27.12 5.70
N VAL A 523 -0.53 -27.60 5.51
CA VAL A 523 -1.48 -27.84 6.60
C VAL A 523 -0.95 -28.95 7.51
N GLN A 524 -0.72 -28.61 8.77
CA GLN A 524 -0.34 -29.53 9.85
C GLN A 524 -1.58 -29.99 10.63
N PRO A 525 -1.51 -31.05 11.46
CA PRO A 525 -2.66 -31.50 12.26
C PRO A 525 -3.04 -30.48 13.36
N ASP A 526 -2.11 -29.61 13.74
CA ASP A 526 -2.27 -28.52 14.69
C ASP A 526 -2.46 -27.14 14.01
N SER A 527 -2.59 -27.11 12.68
CA SER A 527 -2.94 -25.87 11.97
C SER A 527 -4.29 -25.36 12.41
N LEU A 528 -4.38 -24.05 12.65
CA LEU A 528 -5.60 -23.44 13.15
C LEU A 528 -6.51 -23.03 11.99
N PHE A 529 -7.71 -23.61 11.93
CA PHE A 529 -8.77 -23.18 11.02
C PHE A 529 -9.87 -22.44 11.80
N PRO A 530 -10.38 -21.30 11.31
CA PRO A 530 -11.56 -20.68 11.90
C PRO A 530 -12.79 -21.53 11.58
N VAL A 531 -13.31 -22.25 12.57
CA VAL A 531 -14.52 -23.08 12.40
C VAL A 531 -15.71 -22.38 13.03
N PHE A 532 -16.54 -21.78 12.20
CA PHE A 532 -17.75 -21.09 12.65
C PHE A 532 -18.84 -22.07 13.09
N SER A 533 -19.67 -21.63 14.03
CA SER A 533 -20.84 -22.32 14.58
C SER A 533 -20.59 -23.56 15.48
N VAL A 534 -19.37 -24.07 15.59
CA VAL A 534 -19.05 -25.20 16.51
C VAL A 534 -19.07 -24.76 17.98
N THR A 535 -18.74 -23.50 18.25
CA THR A 535 -18.69 -22.92 19.61
C THR A 535 -20.05 -22.78 20.29
N LYS A 536 -21.17 -22.90 19.54
CA LYS A 536 -22.53 -22.77 20.10
C LYS A 536 -22.83 -23.86 21.13
N GLY A 537 -22.41 -25.10 20.86
CA GLY A 537 -22.59 -26.22 21.79
C GLY A 537 -21.85 -26.00 23.11
N ILE A 538 -20.61 -25.49 23.03
CA ILE A 538 -19.79 -25.19 24.22
C ILE A 538 -20.40 -24.04 25.02
N ALA A 539 -20.79 -22.93 24.35
CA ALA A 539 -21.41 -21.79 25.01
C ALA A 539 -22.77 -22.13 25.66
N ALA A 540 -23.60 -22.93 24.98
CA ALA A 540 -24.84 -23.45 25.55
C ALA A 540 -24.56 -24.40 26.73
N GLY A 541 -23.55 -25.26 26.61
CA GLY A 541 -23.10 -26.15 27.68
C GLY A 541 -22.68 -25.39 28.94
N MET A 542 -21.95 -24.28 28.80
CA MET A 542 -21.58 -23.44 29.94
C MET A 542 -22.79 -22.78 30.60
N LEU A 543 -23.80 -22.34 29.82
CA LEU A 543 -25.05 -21.84 30.39
C LEU A 543 -25.78 -22.93 31.19
N HIS A 544 -25.86 -24.15 30.65
CA HIS A 544 -26.43 -25.29 31.37
C HIS A 544 -25.64 -25.63 32.64
N TRP A 545 -24.31 -25.60 32.58
CA TRP A 545 -23.45 -25.80 33.74
C TRP A 545 -23.71 -24.75 34.83
N LEU A 546 -23.88 -23.47 34.48
CA LEU A 546 -24.27 -22.43 35.44
C LEU A 546 -25.66 -22.66 36.04
N VAL A 547 -26.60 -23.20 35.25
CA VAL A 547 -27.93 -23.58 35.73
C VAL A 547 -27.85 -24.73 36.74
N ASP A 548 -27.08 -25.78 36.43
CA ASP A 548 -26.89 -26.93 37.32
C ASP A 548 -26.20 -26.54 38.64
N ASN A 549 -25.33 -25.53 38.60
CA ASN A 549 -24.67 -24.94 39.77
C ASN A 549 -25.53 -23.88 40.49
N GLY A 550 -26.78 -23.68 40.08
CA GLY A 550 -27.73 -22.76 40.72
C GLY A 550 -27.40 -21.27 40.57
N LYS A 551 -26.51 -20.91 39.63
CA LYS A 551 -26.11 -19.52 39.36
C LYS A 551 -26.97 -18.82 38.32
N LEU A 552 -27.79 -19.57 37.58
CA LEU A 552 -28.66 -19.07 36.54
C LEU A 552 -29.94 -19.91 36.48
N ARG A 553 -31.06 -19.36 36.01
CA ARG A 553 -32.24 -20.17 35.66
C ARG A 553 -32.65 -19.96 34.22
N LEU A 554 -33.14 -21.02 33.57
CA LEU A 554 -33.60 -20.96 32.19
C LEU A 554 -34.80 -20.02 31.99
N ASP A 555 -35.67 -19.90 33.00
CA ASP A 555 -36.88 -19.08 32.99
C ASP A 555 -36.64 -17.62 33.43
N GLU A 556 -35.43 -17.29 33.85
CA GLU A 556 -35.04 -15.95 34.29
C GLU A 556 -34.84 -15.00 33.10
N ASN A 557 -35.23 -13.73 33.29
CA ASN A 557 -35.02 -12.68 32.29
C ASN A 557 -33.52 -12.32 32.24
N VAL A 558 -32.95 -12.29 31.04
CA VAL A 558 -31.54 -11.94 30.80
C VAL A 558 -31.18 -10.60 31.44
N GLY A 559 -32.09 -9.61 31.36
CA GLY A 559 -31.89 -8.28 31.93
C GLY A 559 -31.77 -8.23 33.47
N ASN A 560 -32.12 -9.30 34.20
CA ASN A 560 -31.90 -9.37 35.65
C ASN A 560 -30.44 -9.71 35.99
N VAL A 561 -29.83 -10.52 35.13
CA VAL A 561 -28.46 -10.99 35.29
C VAL A 561 -27.48 -10.03 34.62
N TRP A 562 -27.86 -9.50 33.46
CA TRP A 562 -27.10 -8.52 32.68
C TRP A 562 -27.89 -7.20 32.56
N PRO A 563 -27.77 -6.28 33.54
CA PRO A 563 -28.63 -5.08 33.60
C PRO A 563 -28.55 -4.18 32.37
N GLN A 564 -27.37 -4.05 31.74
CA GLN A 564 -27.19 -3.23 30.54
C GLN A 564 -27.98 -3.78 29.34
N PHE A 565 -28.26 -5.08 29.31
CA PHE A 565 -29.06 -5.72 28.26
C PHE A 565 -30.53 -5.31 28.32
N ARG A 566 -31.02 -4.79 29.46
CA ARG A 566 -32.44 -4.52 29.69
C ARG A 566 -33.03 -3.37 28.84
N VAL A 567 -32.22 -2.67 28.05
CA VAL A 567 -32.69 -1.55 27.22
C VAL A 567 -33.41 -2.01 25.95
N ASN A 568 -34.14 -1.11 25.31
CA ASN A 568 -34.72 -1.29 23.96
C ASN A 568 -35.69 -2.48 23.82
N GLY A 569 -36.55 -2.71 24.82
CA GLY A 569 -37.63 -3.70 24.76
C GLY A 569 -37.19 -5.14 25.03
N LYS A 570 -36.00 -5.34 25.62
CA LYS A 570 -35.41 -6.65 25.89
C LYS A 570 -35.77 -7.24 27.26
N ASP A 571 -36.65 -6.57 28.02
CA ASP A 571 -37.07 -6.96 29.37
C ASP A 571 -37.66 -8.38 29.48
N LEU A 572 -38.27 -8.87 28.41
CA LEU A 572 -38.97 -10.16 28.36
C LEU A 572 -38.10 -11.30 27.79
N ILE A 573 -36.87 -11.01 27.36
CA ILE A 573 -35.96 -12.04 26.85
C ILE A 573 -35.49 -12.90 28.02
N LYS A 574 -35.84 -14.18 27.99
CA LYS A 574 -35.41 -15.20 28.96
C LYS A 574 -34.17 -15.93 28.46
N VAL A 575 -33.43 -16.54 29.39
CA VAL A 575 -32.24 -17.34 29.05
C VAL A 575 -32.56 -18.42 28.02
N HIS A 576 -33.67 -19.14 28.18
CA HIS A 576 -34.05 -20.16 27.18
C HIS A 576 -34.42 -19.58 25.81
N HIS A 577 -34.89 -18.33 25.71
CA HIS A 577 -35.13 -17.67 24.41
C HIS A 577 -33.83 -17.50 23.62
N VAL A 578 -32.70 -17.31 24.30
CA VAL A 578 -31.37 -17.26 23.64
C VAL A 578 -30.98 -18.66 23.17
N LEU A 579 -31.07 -19.66 24.06
CA LEU A 579 -30.67 -21.05 23.76
C LEU A 579 -31.47 -21.68 22.62
N ASN A 580 -32.77 -21.39 22.52
CA ASN A 580 -33.65 -21.93 21.48
C ASN A 580 -33.78 -21.02 20.25
N HIS A 581 -32.96 -19.97 20.15
CA HIS A 581 -32.96 -19.01 19.03
C HIS A 581 -34.28 -18.21 18.85
N THR A 582 -35.06 -17.99 19.91
CA THR A 582 -36.30 -17.19 19.88
C THR A 582 -36.18 -15.79 20.48
N SER A 583 -34.98 -15.30 20.77
CA SER A 583 -34.78 -14.01 21.44
C SER A 583 -35.11 -12.77 20.59
N GLY A 584 -35.22 -12.92 19.26
CA GLY A 584 -35.33 -11.81 18.31
C GLY A 584 -34.00 -11.11 17.97
N MET A 585 -32.87 -11.62 18.46
CA MET A 585 -31.54 -10.96 18.38
C MET A 585 -30.60 -11.60 17.33
N HIS A 586 -31.16 -12.33 16.37
CA HIS A 586 -30.41 -13.16 15.41
C HIS A 586 -29.45 -12.35 14.50
N ASN A 587 -29.75 -11.06 14.28
CA ASN A 587 -28.97 -10.12 13.45
C ASN A 587 -28.32 -8.98 14.25
N ALA A 588 -28.26 -9.07 15.58
CA ALA A 588 -27.83 -7.96 16.46
C ALA A 588 -26.42 -7.40 16.18
N LEU A 589 -25.57 -8.12 15.44
CA LEU A 589 -24.20 -7.72 15.08
C LEU A 589 -23.99 -7.52 13.57
N THR A 590 -25.04 -7.63 12.75
CA THR A 590 -24.91 -7.57 11.28
C THR A 590 -24.41 -6.21 10.80
N SER A 591 -24.83 -5.11 11.42
CA SER A 591 -24.35 -3.77 11.05
C SER A 591 -22.86 -3.57 11.35
N LEU A 592 -22.34 -4.22 12.39
CA LEU A 592 -20.95 -4.12 12.80
C LEU A 592 -20.01 -4.77 11.79
N THR A 593 -20.43 -5.90 11.19
CA THR A 593 -19.69 -6.53 10.08
C THR A 593 -19.66 -5.67 8.80
N GLN A 594 -20.65 -4.80 8.59
CA GLN A 594 -20.69 -3.88 7.45
C GLN A 594 -19.87 -2.61 7.67
N GLU A 595 -19.80 -2.12 8.91
CA GLU A 595 -19.02 -0.93 9.29
C GLU A 595 -17.53 -1.24 9.35
N ASN A 596 -17.16 -2.23 10.17
CA ASN A 596 -15.78 -2.63 10.40
C ASN A 596 -15.74 -4.07 10.96
N PRO A 597 -15.40 -5.07 10.12
CA PRO A 597 -15.32 -6.46 10.55
C PRO A 597 -14.40 -6.70 11.76
N PHE A 598 -13.36 -5.88 11.95
CA PHE A 598 -12.42 -6.04 13.07
C PHE A 598 -13.03 -5.71 14.44
N LEU A 599 -14.14 -4.99 14.50
CA LEU A 599 -14.85 -4.77 15.76
C LEU A 599 -15.41 -6.08 16.33
N MET A 600 -15.56 -7.13 15.50
CA MET A 600 -15.92 -8.48 15.96
C MET A 600 -14.85 -9.12 16.84
N LEU A 601 -13.62 -8.60 16.83
CA LEU A 601 -12.51 -9.08 17.66
C LEU A 601 -12.51 -8.42 19.04
N ASP A 602 -13.24 -7.32 19.21
CA ASP A 602 -13.35 -6.61 20.48
C ASP A 602 -14.54 -7.17 21.25
N TRP A 603 -14.23 -7.96 22.29
CA TRP A 603 -15.24 -8.65 23.07
C TRP A 603 -16.20 -7.68 23.77
N ASP A 604 -15.66 -6.63 24.38
CA ASP A 604 -16.44 -5.67 25.15
C ASP A 604 -17.31 -4.80 24.21
N GLU A 605 -16.82 -4.43 23.03
CA GLU A 605 -17.61 -3.73 22.02
C GLU A 605 -18.76 -4.61 21.50
N CYS A 606 -18.51 -5.90 21.21
CA CYS A 606 -19.55 -6.82 20.77
C CYS A 606 -20.66 -6.99 21.81
N LEU A 607 -20.28 -7.15 23.09
CA LEU A 607 -21.25 -7.22 24.18
C LEU A 607 -22.04 -5.91 24.34
N SER A 608 -21.37 -4.76 24.23
CA SER A 608 -22.01 -3.43 24.27
C SER A 608 -23.04 -3.26 23.15
N ARG A 609 -22.71 -3.69 21.93
CA ARG A 609 -23.60 -3.64 20.76
C ARG A 609 -24.80 -4.56 20.91
N ILE A 610 -24.60 -5.77 21.42
CA ILE A 610 -25.71 -6.66 21.74
C ILE A 610 -26.61 -6.07 22.82
N ALA A 611 -26.03 -5.53 23.90
CA ALA A 611 -26.78 -4.92 24.97
C ALA A 611 -27.63 -3.74 24.47
N THR A 612 -27.16 -2.98 23.49
CA THR A 612 -27.84 -1.79 22.94
C THR A 612 -28.72 -2.07 21.72
N SER A 613 -28.64 -3.24 21.11
CA SER A 613 -29.46 -3.60 19.94
C SER A 613 -30.95 -3.77 20.26
N VAL A 614 -31.78 -3.74 19.22
CA VAL A 614 -33.24 -3.89 19.30
C VAL A 614 -33.62 -5.28 18.77
N PRO A 615 -34.50 -6.04 19.44
CA PRO A 615 -35.03 -7.28 18.89
C PRO A 615 -35.79 -7.01 17.59
N GLU A 616 -35.48 -7.74 16.54
CA GLU A 616 -36.19 -7.63 15.25
C GLU A 616 -37.57 -8.28 15.30
N THR A 617 -37.72 -9.28 16.17
CA THR A 617 -38.98 -9.99 16.40
C THR A 617 -39.32 -10.02 17.89
N GLU A 618 -40.60 -10.22 18.19
CA GLU A 618 -41.08 -10.35 19.57
C GLU A 618 -40.41 -11.55 20.27
N PRO A 619 -39.78 -11.37 21.44
CA PRO A 619 -39.12 -12.46 22.16
C PRO A 619 -40.05 -13.65 22.43
N GLY A 620 -39.61 -14.85 22.06
CA GLY A 620 -40.35 -16.10 22.23
C GLY A 620 -41.32 -16.43 21.10
N ARG A 621 -41.50 -15.55 20.11
CA ARG A 621 -42.50 -15.72 19.04
C ARG A 621 -42.00 -16.48 17.83
N GLU A 622 -40.77 -16.20 17.39
CA GLU A 622 -40.19 -16.76 16.17
C GLU A 622 -38.83 -17.38 16.44
N GLN A 623 -38.57 -18.55 15.87
CA GLN A 623 -37.28 -19.24 15.97
C GLN A 623 -36.42 -18.91 14.75
N LEU A 624 -35.45 -18.01 14.93
CA LEU A 624 -34.56 -17.54 13.87
C LEU A 624 -33.10 -17.79 14.22
N TYR A 625 -32.40 -18.54 13.38
CA TYR A 625 -31.05 -19.02 13.67
C TYR A 625 -30.06 -17.86 13.88
N HIS A 626 -29.37 -17.87 15.02
CA HIS A 626 -28.38 -16.84 15.37
C HIS A 626 -27.03 -17.28 14.81
N TYR A 627 -26.77 -16.97 13.54
CA TYR A 627 -25.55 -17.40 12.87
C TYR A 627 -24.30 -16.72 13.46
N VAL A 628 -24.39 -15.43 13.82
CA VAL A 628 -23.29 -14.62 14.40
C VAL A 628 -23.49 -14.28 15.88
N SER A 629 -24.69 -13.83 16.29
CA SER A 629 -24.89 -13.22 17.61
C SER A 629 -24.92 -14.21 18.79
N PHE A 630 -25.05 -15.51 18.54
CA PHE A 630 -25.27 -16.53 19.59
C PHE A 630 -24.17 -16.57 20.64
N GLY A 631 -22.91 -16.69 20.21
CA GLY A 631 -21.77 -16.85 21.13
C GLY A 631 -21.64 -15.66 22.08
N TRP A 632 -21.86 -14.46 21.56
CA TRP A 632 -21.82 -13.21 22.31
C TRP A 632 -23.01 -13.03 23.26
N LEU A 633 -24.22 -13.42 22.86
CA LEU A 633 -25.39 -13.43 23.76
C LEU A 633 -25.17 -14.38 24.94
N CYS A 634 -24.74 -15.61 24.66
CA CYS A 634 -24.42 -16.59 25.70
C CYS A 634 -23.25 -16.10 26.56
N GLY A 635 -22.22 -15.52 25.95
CA GLY A 635 -21.05 -14.99 26.63
C GLY A 635 -21.38 -13.87 27.60
N GLY A 636 -22.17 -12.89 27.16
CA GLY A 636 -22.65 -11.82 28.03
C GLY A 636 -23.43 -12.35 29.24
N ILE A 637 -24.31 -13.34 29.04
CA ILE A 637 -25.05 -13.98 30.15
C ILE A 637 -24.08 -14.71 31.09
N ILE A 638 -23.14 -15.50 30.56
CA ILE A 638 -22.16 -16.27 31.34
C ILE A 638 -21.31 -15.35 32.23
N GLU A 639 -20.75 -14.28 31.65
CA GLU A 639 -19.87 -13.39 32.40
C GLU A 639 -20.61 -12.68 33.54
N HIS A 640 -21.82 -12.21 33.27
CA HIS A 640 -22.61 -11.49 34.28
C HIS A 640 -23.24 -12.42 35.32
N ALA A 641 -23.65 -13.64 34.95
CA ALA A 641 -24.19 -14.63 35.89
C ALA A 641 -23.12 -15.16 36.85
N SER A 642 -21.91 -15.39 36.33
CA SER A 642 -20.82 -15.99 37.08
C SER A 642 -19.96 -14.98 37.84
N GLY A 643 -19.90 -13.73 37.36
CA GLY A 643 -18.96 -12.71 37.82
C GLY A 643 -17.51 -12.94 37.36
N LYS A 644 -17.30 -13.86 36.43
CA LYS A 644 -15.99 -14.28 35.88
C LYS A 644 -15.94 -14.05 34.38
N LYS A 645 -14.74 -14.04 33.80
CA LYS A 645 -14.59 -13.94 32.34
C LYS A 645 -15.01 -15.24 31.66
N PHE A 646 -15.44 -15.15 30.41
CA PHE A 646 -15.94 -16.29 29.64
C PHE A 646 -14.93 -17.44 29.59
N GLN A 647 -13.66 -17.10 29.35
CA GLN A 647 -12.56 -18.08 29.30
C GLN A 647 -12.34 -18.78 30.65
N GLU A 648 -12.49 -18.09 31.78
CA GLU A 648 -12.34 -18.70 33.12
C GLU A 648 -13.45 -19.73 33.37
N ILE A 649 -14.67 -19.48 32.88
CA ILE A 649 -15.78 -20.44 32.99
C ILE A 649 -15.59 -21.62 32.04
N LEU A 650 -15.07 -21.38 30.84
CA LEU A 650 -14.71 -22.46 29.91
C LEU A 650 -13.67 -23.40 30.55
N GLU A 651 -12.68 -22.81 31.22
CA GLU A 651 -11.62 -23.54 31.90
C GLU A 651 -12.16 -24.38 33.07
N GLU A 652 -12.97 -23.77 33.93
CA GLU A 652 -13.56 -24.41 35.11
C GLU A 652 -14.59 -25.49 34.74
N ALA A 653 -15.44 -25.25 33.74
CA ALA A 653 -16.55 -26.13 33.40
C ALA A 653 -16.13 -27.31 32.50
N PHE A 654 -15.16 -27.10 31.61
CA PHE A 654 -14.83 -28.09 30.57
C PHE A 654 -13.34 -28.42 30.48
N ILE A 655 -12.44 -27.44 30.37
CA ILE A 655 -11.03 -27.72 30.04
C ILE A 655 -10.34 -28.50 31.15
N HIS A 656 -10.35 -27.99 32.39
CA HIS A 656 -9.67 -28.68 33.49
C HIS A 656 -10.32 -30.02 33.86
N PRO A 657 -11.67 -30.16 33.93
CA PRO A 657 -12.30 -31.45 34.21
C PRO A 657 -12.02 -32.52 33.15
N LEU A 658 -11.84 -32.13 31.88
CA LEU A 658 -11.53 -33.04 30.79
C LEU A 658 -10.03 -33.22 30.54
N ASN A 659 -9.18 -32.46 31.24
CA ASN A 659 -7.72 -32.49 31.10
C ASN A 659 -7.24 -32.23 29.66
N ILE A 660 -7.80 -31.20 29.03
CA ILE A 660 -7.50 -30.76 27.65
C ILE A 660 -6.85 -29.36 27.62
N ASP A 661 -6.06 -29.05 28.64
CA ASP A 661 -5.38 -27.77 28.80
C ASP A 661 -4.49 -27.46 27.59
N GLY A 662 -4.76 -26.32 26.96
CA GLY A 662 -4.02 -25.86 25.78
C GLY A 662 -4.51 -26.41 24.44
N GLU A 663 -5.53 -27.26 24.41
CA GLU A 663 -6.09 -27.86 23.19
C GLU A 663 -7.35 -27.15 22.67
N LEU A 664 -8.13 -26.51 23.56
CA LEU A 664 -9.36 -25.80 23.21
C LEU A 664 -9.28 -24.33 23.63
N TYR A 665 -9.56 -23.44 22.68
CA TYR A 665 -9.72 -22.01 22.90
C TYR A 665 -11.01 -21.53 22.25
N ILE A 666 -11.72 -20.60 22.88
CA ILE A 666 -12.79 -19.84 22.22
C ILE A 666 -12.31 -18.41 22.04
N GLY A 667 -12.08 -18.03 20.78
CA GLY A 667 -11.37 -16.80 20.42
C GLY A 667 -9.96 -17.11 19.92
N ILE A 668 -9.08 -16.11 19.95
CA ILE A 668 -7.70 -16.23 19.48
C ILE A 668 -6.79 -16.59 20.67
N PRO A 669 -5.96 -17.66 20.59
CA PRO A 669 -5.02 -18.01 21.65
C PRO A 669 -3.98 -16.90 21.88
N PRO A 670 -3.52 -16.68 23.13
CA PRO A 670 -2.43 -15.73 23.41
C PRO A 670 -1.18 -16.04 22.59
N GLY A 671 -0.63 -15.04 21.89
CA GLY A 671 0.55 -15.21 21.03
C GLY A 671 0.27 -15.71 19.61
N MET A 672 -0.97 -16.11 19.29
CA MET A 672 -1.36 -16.68 18.00
C MET A 672 -2.21 -15.74 17.13
N ILE A 673 -2.24 -14.44 17.45
CA ILE A 673 -2.94 -13.40 16.67
C ILE A 673 -2.50 -13.40 15.20
N HIS A 674 -1.27 -13.86 14.93
CA HIS A 674 -0.69 -13.96 13.60
C HIS A 674 -1.11 -15.18 12.77
N PHE A 675 -1.94 -16.10 13.28
CA PHE A 675 -2.20 -17.39 12.59
C PHE A 675 -3.66 -17.59 12.12
N LEU A 676 -4.60 -16.75 12.55
CA LEU A 676 -6.03 -17.09 12.51
C LEU A 676 -6.92 -16.07 11.78
N LEU A 677 -6.36 -15.01 11.21
CA LEU A 677 -7.14 -13.98 10.52
C LEU A 677 -7.42 -14.43 9.08
N TYR A 678 -8.48 -15.24 8.91
CA TYR A 678 -9.18 -15.50 7.65
C TYR A 678 -10.64 -15.07 7.76
#